data_AF-A0A2D7SSD4-F1
#
_entry.id   AF-A0A2D7SSD4-F1
#
_cell.length_a   1.000
_cell.length_b   1.000
_cell.length_c   1.000
_cell.angle_alpha   90.00
_cell.angle_beta   90.00
_cell.angle_gamma   90.00
#
_symmetry.space_group_name_H-M   'P 1'
#
loop_
_entity.id
_entity.type
_entity.pdbx_description
1 polymer ?
#
loop_
_entity_poly.entity_id
_entity_poly.type
_entity_poly.pdbx_seq_one_letter_code
_entity_poly.pdbx_strand_id
1 'polypeptide(L)'
;MKVASSNLARVTKYYKMIRFFSISLILMLSNITYSQIILNEYSSSNYNLILDDNDEYEDWIEIKNIGSEPYNLNSIYLSDKIDNLTKFKINHDVIIMPNEFQLIYASGKNYISDNIIHTNFNLQQTKSNEWIVITDSDGISIIDSVLLKRTKVNHSRGRMNNLDWYLFIDPSPNEINSNNLIEYLDIPNFSIEPGNYDSEIFVTLLVDSNYQTFFTLDGSSPNQNSNLYTSPINILNTSVLKAMTISDNPNYYDSFIQYGTFFINDNFNLPVISISGQNVELMMNADTLNSIGALEYHINGNIIDKSIGEFNKHGNDSWNYPQRGFDFICRDQFGYNYSIKDQIFNNSNREKFQRLIIKAAANDNYPFSNGQFGAESGCHIRDAFVQSLSQVAKLNLDERSHQSCVLYLNGNYWGLYEIREKVDDIDYTKHYYSQDFNQVDYLKTWGGTWIEYGSDTGWYNLRDYILNNDMNNQNNYNNVKNQLNIMSIIDYFIINNFTVNSDWLNWNTSWWRGNHPSLNNIKWRYTLWDLDNTFNHGANYTGIVDQSFESNICDLDTLGDIGGQGHIPIWNKLMLNNNFFESYINRFSYLNDTYLSCDFLLNHLDSLINIIEPEMPAQILRWGGNIETWNQNVQELVNFISNRCNNINNNILNCYDDQLSNYHNITIISNIENNGEIYLNNNYISNLPSLNTCFENINQNIEIFPDLNFDIDTIFFVNNTPISNNFNSFNFELLFDDTLIINFKPLNSVNINTIPNDVGSISFNNSLINNLPIQYVLSGIIYLEANNLNNQYYFDYWLVNDSIIDQNNLSLFIEGNFDVTAFYSEQIEFSDIYFKIDPENSGYIYMDGNMIDVNQNFMLQENSNILLQSYPENGFKFKNWEYYFGSESSNTYLNYNIIQNDTIKAIFEIKELDVYIPNSFSPNGDNINDMFIPICDYNNVKYFEMYIYDKWGKLIFNSNNIYNGWDGSNSDILKNDYYSYIINITSKISNKILTYKGNIFLIH
;
A
#
# COMPACT_ATOMS: atom_id res chain seq x y z
N MET A 1 40.61 -58.55 41.37
CA MET A 1 39.16 -58.52 41.14
C MET A 1 38.63 -57.16 41.54
N LYS A 2 38.68 -56.23 40.59
CA LYS A 2 37.96 -54.95 40.61
C LYS A 2 36.49 -55.25 40.27
N VAL A 3 35.58 -54.39 40.71
CA VAL A 3 34.10 -54.46 40.57
C VAL A 3 33.38 -55.24 41.68
N ALA A 4 33.40 -54.73 42.93
CA ALA A 4 32.41 -55.12 43.95
C ALA A 4 32.25 -54.13 45.12
N SER A 5 32.72 -52.87 45.04
CA SER A 5 32.61 -51.92 46.18
C SER A 5 32.16 -50.50 45.82
N SER A 6 31.73 -50.23 44.58
CA SER A 6 31.28 -48.90 44.15
C SER A 6 29.76 -48.71 44.04
N ASN A 7 28.94 -49.75 44.28
CA ASN A 7 27.50 -49.69 44.02
C ASN A 7 26.60 -49.49 45.25
N LEU A 8 27.11 -49.63 46.48
CA LEU A 8 26.25 -49.47 47.68
C LEU A 8 26.16 -48.01 48.20
N ALA A 9 27.09 -47.13 47.83
CA ALA A 9 27.08 -45.73 48.25
C ALA A 9 26.26 -44.81 47.31
N ARG A 10 25.91 -45.27 46.09
CA ARG A 10 25.09 -44.51 45.14
C ARG A 10 23.57 -44.71 45.32
N VAL A 11 23.15 -45.86 45.86
CA VAL A 11 21.72 -46.19 45.99
C VAL A 11 21.07 -45.48 47.19
N THR A 12 21.80 -45.23 48.28
CA THR A 12 21.25 -44.54 49.47
C THR A 12 21.12 -43.02 49.32
N LYS A 13 21.82 -42.40 48.35
CA LYS A 13 21.66 -40.96 48.04
C LYS A 13 20.46 -40.72 47.11
N TYR A 14 20.16 -41.65 46.21
CA TYR A 14 19.01 -41.59 45.30
C TYR A 14 17.66 -41.77 46.01
N TYR A 15 17.55 -42.67 47.00
CA TYR A 15 16.29 -42.85 47.74
C TYR A 15 15.95 -41.70 48.70
N LYS A 16 16.94 -40.93 49.19
CA LYS A 16 16.67 -39.72 49.99
C LYS A 16 16.30 -38.50 49.12
N MET A 17 16.85 -38.39 47.90
CA MET A 17 16.43 -37.34 46.94
C MET A 17 15.03 -37.62 46.37
N ILE A 18 14.68 -38.87 46.06
CA ILE A 18 13.35 -39.21 45.55
C ILE A 18 12.30 -39.00 46.65
N ARG A 19 12.55 -39.30 47.93
CA ARG A 19 11.58 -39.03 49.00
C ARG A 19 11.38 -37.52 49.27
N PHE A 20 12.40 -36.68 49.07
CA PHE A 20 12.26 -35.22 49.17
C PHE A 20 11.57 -34.61 47.93
N PHE A 21 11.82 -35.15 46.73
CA PHE A 21 11.13 -34.74 45.50
C PHE A 21 9.69 -35.24 45.45
N SER A 22 9.37 -36.43 45.97
CA SER A 22 7.99 -36.93 46.04
C SER A 22 7.16 -36.20 47.10
N ILE A 23 7.77 -35.74 48.20
CA ILE A 23 7.06 -34.91 49.20
C ILE A 23 6.91 -33.46 48.70
N SER A 24 7.86 -32.95 47.90
CA SER A 24 7.75 -31.65 47.21
C SER A 24 6.77 -31.67 46.04
N LEU A 25 6.61 -32.79 45.33
CA LEU A 25 5.68 -32.92 44.20
C LEU A 25 4.24 -33.20 44.68
N ILE A 26 4.07 -33.82 45.84
CA ILE A 26 2.76 -33.96 46.52
C ILE A 26 2.37 -32.65 47.24
N LEU A 27 3.35 -31.80 47.61
CA LEU A 27 3.11 -30.41 48.04
C LEU A 27 3.02 -29.40 46.87
N MET A 28 3.23 -29.86 45.63
CA MET A 28 2.92 -29.16 44.38
C MET A 28 1.81 -29.87 43.58
N LEU A 29 0.92 -30.58 44.28
CA LEU A 29 -0.48 -30.54 43.90
C LEU A 29 -0.95 -29.14 44.32
N SER A 30 -0.65 -28.16 43.47
CA SER A 30 -1.35 -26.89 43.48
C SER A 30 -2.82 -27.23 43.59
N ASN A 31 -3.46 -26.76 44.67
CA ASN A 31 -4.90 -26.55 44.62
C ASN A 31 -5.14 -25.85 43.28
N ILE A 32 -5.86 -26.49 42.38
CA ILE A 32 -6.46 -25.79 41.25
C ILE A 32 -7.44 -24.85 41.93
N THR A 33 -6.97 -23.66 42.29
CA THR A 33 -7.82 -22.59 42.75
C THR A 33 -8.53 -22.12 41.49
N TYR A 34 -9.75 -22.63 41.29
CA TYR A 34 -10.66 -22.02 40.34
C TYR A 34 -10.74 -20.53 40.68
N SER A 35 -10.68 -19.67 39.66
CA SER A 35 -10.97 -18.25 39.87
C SER A 35 -12.34 -18.13 40.55
N GLN A 36 -12.45 -17.23 41.52
CA GLN A 36 -13.69 -16.98 42.24
C GLN A 36 -14.81 -16.48 41.32
N ILE A 37 -14.44 -15.78 40.24
CA ILE A 37 -15.37 -15.36 39.18
C ILE A 37 -15.05 -16.07 37.86
N ILE A 38 -16.10 -16.34 37.08
CA ILE A 38 -16.02 -16.91 35.73
C ILE A 38 -17.01 -16.19 34.81
N LEU A 39 -16.77 -16.24 33.50
CA LEU A 39 -17.80 -15.97 32.50
C LEU A 39 -18.91 -17.03 32.62
N ASN A 40 -20.17 -16.66 32.60
CA ASN A 40 -21.27 -17.63 32.76
C ASN A 40 -22.08 -17.79 31.48
N GLU A 41 -22.46 -16.67 30.88
CA GLU A 41 -23.28 -16.60 29.69
C GLU A 41 -22.93 -15.33 28.92
N TYR A 42 -23.11 -15.31 27.60
CA TYR A 42 -23.05 -14.09 26.81
C TYR A 42 -24.02 -14.18 25.64
N SER A 43 -24.48 -13.02 25.17
CA SER A 43 -25.12 -12.89 23.86
C SER A 43 -24.50 -11.74 23.09
N SER A 44 -24.04 -12.06 21.88
CA SER A 44 -23.64 -11.12 20.83
C SER A 44 -24.74 -10.95 19.76
N SER A 45 -25.93 -11.47 20.05
CA SER A 45 -27.08 -11.51 19.15
C SER A 45 -28.35 -11.00 19.81
N ASN A 46 -28.24 -10.19 20.87
CA ASN A 46 -29.38 -9.61 21.53
C ASN A 46 -29.97 -8.54 20.61
N TYR A 47 -31.11 -8.85 20.00
CA TYR A 47 -31.71 -7.99 18.98
C TYR A 47 -33.00 -7.34 19.48
N ASN A 48 -33.84 -8.11 20.18
CA ASN A 48 -35.08 -7.60 20.75
C ASN A 48 -35.55 -8.37 22.00
N LEU A 49 -34.61 -8.97 22.75
CA LEU A 49 -34.93 -9.80 23.92
C LEU A 49 -34.71 -9.06 25.25
N ILE A 50 -33.51 -8.51 25.47
CA ILE A 50 -33.11 -7.92 26.75
C ILE A 50 -32.80 -6.43 26.56
N LEU A 51 -33.46 -5.56 27.32
CA LEU A 51 -33.21 -4.12 27.30
C LEU A 51 -32.07 -3.75 28.27
N ASP A 52 -31.30 -2.73 27.92
CA ASP A 52 -30.43 -2.00 28.83
C ASP A 52 -31.20 -0.92 29.63
N ASP A 53 -30.49 -0.09 30.37
CA ASP A 53 -31.04 1.01 31.15
C ASP A 53 -31.48 2.22 30.31
N ASN A 54 -31.23 2.21 29.00
CA ASN A 54 -31.64 3.22 28.03
C ASN A 54 -32.73 2.73 27.07
N ASP A 55 -33.37 1.59 27.37
CA ASP A 55 -34.33 0.92 26.49
C ASP A 55 -33.74 0.49 25.12
N GLU A 56 -32.45 0.14 25.08
CA GLU A 56 -31.75 -0.38 23.90
C GLU A 56 -31.38 -1.86 24.02
N TYR A 57 -31.27 -2.55 22.89
CA TYR A 57 -30.91 -3.98 22.84
C TYR A 57 -29.41 -4.13 22.63
N GLU A 58 -28.66 -4.09 23.73
CA GLU A 58 -27.20 -4.21 23.72
C GLU A 58 -26.73 -5.65 23.86
N ASP A 59 -25.60 -5.96 23.23
CA ASP A 59 -24.89 -7.21 23.51
C ASP A 59 -24.49 -7.24 24.99
N TRP A 60 -24.39 -8.45 25.56
CA TRP A 60 -24.14 -8.58 26.98
C TRP A 60 -23.26 -9.77 27.32
N ILE A 61 -22.58 -9.61 28.45
CA ILE A 61 -21.67 -10.56 29.07
C ILE A 61 -22.15 -10.75 30.50
N GLU A 62 -22.22 -12.00 30.95
CA GLU A 62 -22.55 -12.32 32.32
C GLU A 62 -21.36 -12.96 33.04
N ILE A 63 -21.07 -12.44 34.23
CA ILE A 63 -20.05 -12.97 35.14
C ILE A 63 -20.75 -13.61 36.34
N LYS A 64 -20.30 -14.79 36.76
CA LYS A 64 -20.78 -15.48 37.97
C LYS A 64 -19.69 -15.62 39.01
N ASN A 65 -20.05 -15.39 40.27
CA ASN A 65 -19.19 -15.71 41.41
C ASN A 65 -19.45 -17.16 41.86
N ILE A 66 -18.49 -18.05 41.62
CA ILE A 66 -18.53 -19.48 42.01
C ILE A 66 -17.84 -19.74 43.36
N GLY A 67 -17.25 -18.71 43.98
CA GLY A 67 -16.66 -18.82 45.30
C GLY A 67 -17.68 -18.72 46.44
N SER A 68 -17.21 -18.96 47.66
CA SER A 68 -18.02 -18.90 48.88
C SER A 68 -18.08 -17.54 49.54
N GLU A 69 -17.32 -16.55 49.04
CA GLU A 69 -17.23 -15.19 49.58
C GLU A 69 -17.71 -14.16 48.55
N PRO A 70 -18.12 -12.95 48.95
CA PRO A 70 -18.36 -11.85 48.01
C PRO A 70 -17.09 -11.50 47.21
N TYR A 71 -17.24 -11.14 45.93
CA TYR A 71 -16.13 -10.70 45.08
C TYR A 71 -16.41 -9.29 44.56
N ASN A 72 -15.43 -8.38 44.67
CA ASN A 72 -15.53 -7.02 44.14
C ASN A 72 -14.80 -6.93 42.79
N LEU A 73 -15.50 -6.50 41.73
CA LEU A 73 -14.92 -6.34 40.39
C LEU A 73 -14.03 -5.10 40.25
N ASN A 74 -13.90 -4.26 41.28
CA ASN A 74 -13.06 -3.06 41.20
C ASN A 74 -11.62 -3.41 40.76
N SER A 75 -11.13 -2.62 39.80
CA SER A 75 -9.81 -2.67 39.18
C SER A 75 -9.53 -3.85 38.24
N ILE A 76 -10.48 -4.76 38.00
CA ILE A 76 -10.33 -5.75 36.92
C ILE A 76 -10.54 -5.10 35.56
N TYR A 77 -10.10 -5.80 34.50
CA TYR A 77 -10.29 -5.37 33.13
C TYR A 77 -11.16 -6.36 32.34
N LEU A 78 -11.93 -5.80 31.40
CA LEU A 78 -12.65 -6.52 30.37
C LEU A 78 -12.10 -6.15 29.00
N SER A 79 -12.09 -7.12 28.09
CA SER A 79 -11.69 -6.90 26.71
C SER A 79 -12.41 -7.83 25.74
N ASP A 80 -12.67 -7.32 24.54
CA ASP A 80 -13.09 -8.10 23.36
C ASP A 80 -11.89 -8.71 22.59
N LYS A 81 -10.66 -8.48 23.06
CA LYS A 81 -9.41 -8.72 22.34
C LYS A 81 -8.35 -9.38 23.21
N ILE A 82 -7.87 -10.54 22.77
CA ILE A 82 -6.83 -11.30 23.47
C ILE A 82 -5.44 -10.62 23.43
N ASP A 83 -5.22 -9.74 22.46
CA ASP A 83 -3.99 -8.97 22.27
C ASP A 83 -4.03 -7.59 22.96
N ASN A 84 -5.17 -7.20 23.54
CA ASN A 84 -5.31 -5.99 24.35
C ASN A 84 -6.12 -6.30 25.61
N LEU A 85 -5.43 -6.75 26.66
CA LEU A 85 -6.07 -7.24 27.89
C LEU A 85 -6.70 -6.16 28.78
N THR A 86 -6.48 -4.87 28.49
CA THR A 86 -6.81 -3.75 29.38
C THR A 86 -7.76 -2.72 28.77
N LYS A 87 -8.61 -3.12 27.81
CA LYS A 87 -9.50 -2.20 27.08
C LYS A 87 -10.46 -1.42 27.97
N PHE A 88 -11.15 -2.10 28.87
CA PHE A 88 -12.15 -1.51 29.75
C PHE A 88 -11.82 -1.83 31.20
N LYS A 89 -11.52 -0.82 32.01
CA LYS A 89 -11.24 -0.99 33.43
C LYS A 89 -12.48 -0.69 34.26
N ILE A 90 -12.90 -1.62 35.11
CA ILE A 90 -13.96 -1.38 36.09
C ILE A 90 -13.35 -0.56 37.25
N ASN A 91 -13.65 0.73 37.31
CA ASN A 91 -13.13 1.66 38.32
C ASN A 91 -14.17 2.01 39.40
N HIS A 92 -15.03 1.06 39.75
CA HIS A 92 -16.09 1.22 40.74
C HIS A 92 -16.21 -0.06 41.57
N ASP A 93 -16.70 0.07 42.81
CA ASP A 93 -16.98 -1.10 43.64
C ASP A 93 -18.28 -1.77 43.16
N VAL A 94 -18.15 -2.96 42.57
CA VAL A 94 -19.28 -3.79 42.11
C VAL A 94 -19.13 -5.15 42.75
N ILE A 95 -19.99 -5.46 43.72
CA ILE A 95 -19.87 -6.64 44.58
C ILE A 95 -20.83 -7.73 44.11
N ILE A 96 -20.29 -8.88 43.68
CA ILE A 96 -21.06 -10.08 43.37
C ILE A 96 -21.05 -11.02 44.57
N MET A 97 -22.22 -11.33 45.13
CA MET A 97 -22.36 -12.27 46.25
C MET A 97 -22.12 -13.73 45.80
N PRO A 98 -21.83 -14.68 46.71
CA PRO A 98 -21.65 -16.08 46.36
C PRO A 98 -22.84 -16.66 45.57
N ASN A 99 -22.57 -17.29 44.43
CA ASN A 99 -23.54 -17.85 43.48
C ASN A 99 -24.44 -16.83 42.76
N GLU A 100 -24.20 -15.53 42.92
CA GLU A 100 -24.90 -14.48 42.15
C GLU A 100 -24.17 -14.14 40.85
N PHE A 101 -24.83 -13.34 40.02
CA PHE A 101 -24.42 -12.95 38.67
C PHE A 101 -24.26 -11.43 38.56
N GLN A 102 -23.50 -10.99 37.57
CA GLN A 102 -23.43 -9.60 37.14
C GLN A 102 -23.53 -9.55 35.62
N LEU A 103 -24.59 -8.90 35.13
CA LEU A 103 -24.76 -8.58 33.72
C LEU A 103 -23.97 -7.30 33.37
N ILE A 104 -23.27 -7.33 32.24
CA ILE A 104 -22.47 -6.24 31.70
C ILE A 104 -22.86 -6.02 30.24
N TYR A 105 -23.20 -4.80 29.87
CA TYR A 105 -23.56 -4.44 28.50
C TYR A 105 -22.31 -4.07 27.70
N ALA A 106 -22.12 -4.74 26.57
CA ALA A 106 -21.08 -4.46 25.59
C ALA A 106 -21.60 -3.46 24.55
N SER A 107 -21.80 -2.20 24.98
CA SER A 107 -22.48 -1.17 24.18
C SER A 107 -21.57 -0.16 23.49
N GLY A 108 -20.28 -0.10 23.84
CA GLY A 108 -19.39 0.97 23.38
C GLY A 108 -19.58 2.30 24.11
N LYS A 109 -20.61 2.45 24.96
CA LYS A 109 -20.97 3.74 25.59
C LYS A 109 -20.00 4.20 26.68
N ASN A 110 -19.17 3.30 27.22
CA ASN A 110 -18.08 3.59 28.15
C ASN A 110 -18.50 4.33 29.45
N TYR A 111 -19.41 3.76 30.24
CA TYR A 111 -19.78 4.31 31.55
C TYR A 111 -20.17 3.23 32.56
N ILE A 112 -20.17 3.61 33.84
CA ILE A 112 -20.65 2.78 34.95
C ILE A 112 -21.55 3.66 35.83
N SER A 113 -22.79 3.24 36.07
CA SER A 113 -23.76 3.94 36.92
C SER A 113 -24.59 2.93 37.71
N ASP A 114 -24.72 3.10 39.03
CA ASP A 114 -25.57 2.24 39.89
C ASP A 114 -25.40 0.72 39.67
N ASN A 115 -24.14 0.25 39.56
CA ASN A 115 -23.74 -1.14 39.22
C ASN A 115 -24.12 -1.62 37.81
N ILE A 116 -24.66 -0.76 36.96
CA ILE A 116 -24.86 -1.00 35.53
C ILE A 116 -23.55 -0.66 34.82
N ILE A 117 -23.05 -1.58 34.01
CA ILE A 117 -21.74 -1.48 33.36
C ILE A 117 -21.95 -1.48 31.86
N HIS A 118 -21.55 -0.38 31.21
CA HIS A 118 -21.46 -0.25 29.76
C HIS A 118 -19.99 -0.16 29.36
N THR A 119 -19.49 -1.18 28.69
CA THR A 119 -18.09 -1.21 28.26
C THR A 119 -17.82 -0.17 27.16
N ASN A 120 -16.54 0.09 26.87
CA ASN A 120 -16.11 0.95 25.76
C ASN A 120 -15.99 0.21 24.42
N PHE A 121 -16.59 -0.98 24.31
CA PHE A 121 -16.60 -1.77 23.09
C PHE A 121 -17.95 -2.49 22.91
N ASN A 122 -18.18 -2.99 21.70
CA ASN A 122 -19.29 -3.88 21.37
C ASN A 122 -18.72 -5.24 20.99
N LEU A 123 -19.54 -6.30 21.04
CA LEU A 123 -19.15 -7.62 20.57
C LEU A 123 -19.42 -7.75 19.07
N GLN A 124 -18.53 -8.44 18.35
CA GLN A 124 -18.69 -8.64 16.90
C GLN A 124 -18.47 -10.10 16.51
N GLN A 125 -19.51 -10.91 16.60
CA GLN A 125 -19.46 -12.37 16.43
C GLN A 125 -19.10 -12.83 15.00
N THR A 126 -19.29 -11.95 14.00
CA THR A 126 -18.92 -12.25 12.61
C THR A 126 -17.50 -11.81 12.26
N LYS A 127 -16.75 -11.21 13.22
CA LYS A 127 -15.31 -10.99 13.09
C LYS A 127 -14.53 -12.24 13.46
N SER A 128 -13.44 -12.46 12.73
CA SER A 128 -12.46 -13.48 13.11
C SER A 128 -11.75 -13.04 14.40
N ASN A 129 -11.59 -13.98 15.35
CA ASN A 129 -10.80 -13.77 16.56
C ASN A 129 -11.37 -12.72 17.55
N GLU A 130 -12.69 -12.67 17.69
CA GLU A 130 -13.37 -11.89 18.73
C GLU A 130 -13.42 -12.69 20.05
N TRP A 131 -13.01 -12.10 21.16
CA TRP A 131 -12.94 -12.75 22.47
C TRP A 131 -13.84 -12.06 23.49
N ILE A 132 -14.09 -12.69 24.62
CA ILE A 132 -14.36 -12.01 25.89
C ILE A 132 -13.27 -12.45 26.85
N VAL A 133 -12.58 -11.48 27.45
CA VAL A 133 -11.46 -11.72 28.36
C VAL A 133 -11.69 -10.95 29.65
N ILE A 134 -11.57 -11.65 30.78
CA ILE A 134 -11.47 -11.04 32.11
C ILE A 134 -10.01 -11.08 32.52
N THR A 135 -9.44 -9.93 32.83
CA THR A 135 -8.05 -9.79 33.29
C THR A 135 -8.04 -9.26 34.73
N ASP A 136 -7.19 -9.82 35.57
CA ASP A 136 -6.99 -9.37 36.95
C ASP A 136 -6.43 -7.92 36.99
N SER A 137 -6.44 -7.34 38.18
CA SER A 137 -5.99 -5.99 38.51
C SER A 137 -4.52 -5.69 38.15
N ASP A 138 -3.71 -6.70 37.87
CA ASP A 138 -2.34 -6.54 37.36
C ASP A 138 -2.30 -6.19 35.87
N GLY A 139 -3.42 -6.31 35.15
CA GLY A 139 -3.55 -6.06 33.72
C GLY A 139 -2.88 -7.10 32.82
N ILE A 140 -2.44 -8.24 33.37
CA ILE A 140 -1.68 -9.28 32.65
C ILE A 140 -2.27 -10.68 32.87
N SER A 141 -2.72 -10.99 34.08
CA SER A 141 -3.21 -12.32 34.46
C SER A 141 -4.66 -12.50 33.98
N ILE A 142 -4.88 -13.42 33.04
CA ILE A 142 -6.22 -13.77 32.57
C ILE A 142 -6.92 -14.62 33.64
N ILE A 143 -8.06 -14.13 34.12
CA ILE A 143 -8.95 -14.83 35.04
C ILE A 143 -9.75 -15.91 34.29
N ASP A 144 -10.38 -15.51 33.20
CA ASP A 144 -11.19 -16.38 32.33
C ASP A 144 -11.31 -15.74 30.95
N SER A 145 -11.56 -16.56 29.94
CA SER A 145 -11.79 -16.10 28.58
C SER A 145 -12.60 -17.08 27.76
N VAL A 146 -13.26 -16.56 26.73
CA VAL A 146 -13.96 -17.36 25.72
C VAL A 146 -13.79 -16.72 24.35
N LEU A 147 -13.51 -17.54 23.35
CA LEU A 147 -13.57 -17.12 21.95
C LEU A 147 -15.04 -17.12 21.53
N LEU A 148 -15.53 -16.00 20.99
CA LEU A 148 -16.91 -15.90 20.57
C LEU A 148 -17.21 -16.94 19.49
N LYS A 149 -18.27 -17.71 19.74
CA LYS A 149 -18.96 -18.51 18.73
C LYS A 149 -20.24 -17.83 18.31
N ARG A 150 -20.46 -17.83 17.01
CA ARG A 150 -21.67 -17.31 16.37
C ARG A 150 -22.96 -17.92 16.94
N THR A 151 -23.98 -17.09 17.06
CA THR A 151 -25.35 -17.37 17.49
C THR A 151 -26.36 -16.73 16.54
N LYS A 152 -27.54 -17.34 16.43
CA LYS A 152 -28.71 -16.75 15.78
C LYS A 152 -29.31 -15.68 16.69
N VAL A 153 -30.11 -14.81 16.10
CA VAL A 153 -30.87 -13.75 16.79
C VAL A 153 -31.44 -14.23 18.12
N ASN A 154 -31.19 -13.48 19.18
CA ASN A 154 -31.60 -13.70 20.57
C ASN A 154 -31.15 -15.02 21.21
N HIS A 155 -30.23 -15.77 20.60
CA HIS A 155 -29.62 -16.91 21.26
C HIS A 155 -28.40 -16.45 22.06
N SER A 156 -27.92 -17.30 22.96
CA SER A 156 -26.74 -17.07 23.78
C SER A 156 -25.86 -18.31 23.83
N ARG A 157 -24.66 -18.13 24.37
CA ARG A 157 -23.76 -19.22 24.76
C ARG A 157 -23.58 -19.14 26.26
N GLY A 158 -23.59 -20.27 26.94
CA GLY A 158 -23.44 -20.31 28.40
C GLY A 158 -22.82 -21.61 28.91
N ARG A 159 -22.45 -21.62 30.19
CA ARG A 159 -21.89 -22.78 30.88
C ARG A 159 -22.94 -23.52 31.71
N MET A 160 -22.92 -24.85 31.69
CA MET A 160 -23.80 -25.69 32.51
C MET A 160 -23.09 -26.27 33.75
N ASN A 161 -21.77 -26.47 33.67
CA ASN A 161 -20.96 -27.15 34.68
C ASN A 161 -19.66 -26.39 35.00
N ASN A 162 -19.69 -25.04 34.90
CA ASN A 162 -18.54 -24.13 35.06
C ASN A 162 -17.36 -24.36 34.09
N LEU A 163 -17.46 -25.29 33.14
CA LEU A 163 -16.39 -25.63 32.19
C LEU A 163 -16.88 -25.57 30.75
N ASP A 164 -17.87 -26.41 30.41
CA ASP A 164 -18.31 -26.63 29.04
C ASP A 164 -19.33 -25.57 28.60
N TRP A 165 -19.11 -25.03 27.39
CA TRP A 165 -19.99 -24.07 26.74
C TRP A 165 -21.01 -24.77 25.85
N TYR A 166 -22.26 -24.32 25.94
CA TYR A 166 -23.39 -24.83 25.18
C TYR A 166 -24.18 -23.70 24.51
N LEU A 167 -25.05 -24.07 23.58
CA LEU A 167 -26.00 -23.18 22.93
C LEU A 167 -27.29 -23.07 23.76
N PHE A 168 -27.83 -21.86 23.89
CA PHE A 168 -29.12 -21.60 24.51
C PHE A 168 -30.00 -20.79 23.54
N ILE A 169 -31.20 -21.30 23.26
CA ILE A 169 -32.20 -20.59 22.45
C ILE A 169 -33.15 -19.75 23.30
N ASP A 170 -33.15 -20.00 24.60
CA ASP A 170 -33.82 -19.22 25.64
C ASP A 170 -32.74 -18.77 26.63
N PRO A 171 -32.07 -17.61 26.39
CA PRO A 171 -31.05 -17.09 27.29
C PRO A 171 -31.57 -16.83 28.71
N SER A 172 -30.69 -16.89 29.71
CA SER A 172 -31.06 -16.82 31.13
C SER A 172 -30.27 -15.77 31.92
N PRO A 173 -30.27 -14.48 31.51
CA PRO A 173 -29.53 -13.44 32.20
C PRO A 173 -30.01 -13.29 33.66
N ASN A 174 -29.05 -13.18 34.58
CA ASN A 174 -29.18 -13.17 36.03
C ASN A 174 -29.82 -14.44 36.63
N GLU A 175 -29.92 -15.53 35.88
CA GLU A 175 -30.50 -16.78 36.33
C GLU A 175 -29.57 -17.99 36.07
N ILE A 176 -29.94 -19.16 36.58
CA ILE A 176 -29.18 -20.39 36.32
C ILE A 176 -29.52 -20.91 34.92
N ASN A 177 -28.50 -20.99 34.07
CA ASN A 177 -28.56 -21.65 32.76
C ASN A 177 -29.26 -23.01 32.81
N SER A 178 -30.23 -23.23 31.92
CA SER A 178 -30.98 -24.48 31.78
C SER A 178 -31.38 -24.75 30.33
N ASN A 179 -31.83 -25.97 29.99
CA ASN A 179 -32.33 -26.33 28.64
C ASN A 179 -31.32 -26.10 27.49
N ASN A 180 -30.07 -26.50 27.70
CA ASN A 180 -29.02 -26.30 26.70
C ASN A 180 -29.13 -27.25 25.50
N LEU A 181 -28.55 -26.81 24.39
CA LEU A 181 -28.28 -27.58 23.18
C LEU A 181 -26.77 -27.72 22.99
N ILE A 182 -26.35 -28.75 22.24
CA ILE A 182 -24.94 -28.97 21.92
C ILE A 182 -24.45 -27.89 20.96
N GLU A 183 -25.09 -27.76 19.79
CA GLU A 183 -24.68 -26.84 18.72
C GLU A 183 -25.80 -26.66 17.68
N TYR A 184 -25.61 -25.73 16.75
CA TYR A 184 -26.34 -25.71 15.47
C TYR A 184 -25.88 -26.87 14.56
N LEU A 185 -26.74 -27.30 13.65
CA LEU A 185 -26.35 -28.17 12.54
C LEU A 185 -25.46 -27.45 11.51
N ASP A 186 -24.69 -28.23 10.75
CA ASP A 186 -23.83 -27.73 9.68
C ASP A 186 -24.64 -27.02 8.58
N ILE A 187 -24.08 -25.95 8.04
CA ILE A 187 -24.70 -25.16 6.97
C ILE A 187 -24.57 -25.91 5.65
N PRO A 188 -25.65 -26.05 4.86
CA PRO A 188 -25.55 -26.62 3.52
C PRO A 188 -24.77 -25.68 2.58
N ASN A 189 -23.73 -26.17 1.92
CA ASN A 189 -22.96 -25.39 0.96
C ASN A 189 -23.43 -25.63 -0.48
N PHE A 190 -23.30 -24.64 -1.34
CA PHE A 190 -23.61 -24.79 -2.77
C PHE A 190 -22.39 -25.36 -3.51
N SER A 191 -22.63 -26.22 -4.50
CA SER A 191 -21.54 -26.78 -5.33
C SER A 191 -20.92 -25.78 -6.30
N ILE A 192 -21.62 -24.68 -6.57
CA ILE A 192 -21.20 -23.56 -7.41
C ILE A 192 -21.60 -22.26 -6.72
N GLU A 193 -20.82 -21.20 -6.93
CA GLU A 193 -21.05 -19.91 -6.26
C GLU A 193 -22.23 -19.16 -6.86
N PRO A 194 -23.00 -18.40 -6.06
CA PRO A 194 -23.98 -17.44 -6.56
C PRO A 194 -23.32 -16.41 -7.50
N GLY A 195 -24.03 -15.98 -8.54
CA GLY A 195 -23.49 -15.08 -9.55
C GLY A 195 -24.15 -15.26 -10.91
N ASN A 196 -23.50 -14.75 -11.96
CA ASN A 196 -24.04 -14.74 -13.32
C ASN A 196 -23.66 -15.97 -14.15
N TYR A 197 -24.61 -16.46 -14.94
CA TYR A 197 -24.47 -17.64 -15.80
C TYR A 197 -25.19 -17.46 -17.14
N ASP A 198 -24.55 -17.88 -18.23
CA ASP A 198 -25.06 -17.75 -19.61
C ASP A 198 -26.11 -18.82 -20.00
N SER A 199 -26.49 -19.71 -19.09
CA SER A 199 -27.47 -20.78 -19.34
C SER A 199 -27.96 -21.40 -18.03
N GLU A 200 -28.94 -22.31 -18.10
CA GLU A 200 -29.41 -23.08 -16.94
C GLU A 200 -28.27 -23.82 -16.23
N ILE A 201 -28.37 -23.95 -14.91
CA ILE A 201 -27.35 -24.59 -14.06
C ILE A 201 -27.97 -25.59 -13.09
N PHE A 202 -27.16 -26.54 -12.63
CA PHE A 202 -27.53 -27.51 -11.61
C PHE A 202 -26.72 -27.29 -10.32
N VAL A 203 -27.38 -26.89 -9.24
CA VAL A 203 -26.74 -26.67 -7.93
C VAL A 203 -26.92 -27.90 -7.06
N THR A 204 -25.82 -28.48 -6.60
CA THR A 204 -25.81 -29.54 -5.58
C THR A 204 -25.63 -28.92 -4.20
N LEU A 205 -26.40 -29.38 -3.20
CA LEU A 205 -26.21 -28.98 -1.80
C LEU A 205 -25.29 -29.98 -1.11
N LEU A 206 -24.16 -29.50 -0.61
CA LEU A 206 -23.14 -30.27 0.09
C LEU A 206 -23.37 -30.14 1.61
N VAL A 207 -23.64 -31.27 2.28
CA VAL A 207 -23.94 -31.30 3.72
C VAL A 207 -23.21 -32.49 4.35
N ASP A 208 -22.49 -32.26 5.44
CA ASP A 208 -21.72 -33.29 6.15
C ASP A 208 -22.57 -34.11 7.15
N SER A 209 -23.89 -33.92 7.14
CA SER A 209 -24.82 -34.48 8.12
C SER A 209 -25.89 -35.36 7.48
N ASN A 210 -26.38 -36.34 8.24
CA ASN A 210 -27.50 -37.22 7.82
C ASN A 210 -28.88 -36.56 7.99
N TYR A 211 -28.94 -35.27 8.37
CA TYR A 211 -30.18 -34.55 8.60
C TYR A 211 -30.80 -34.06 7.28
N GLN A 212 -32.10 -33.77 7.31
CA GLN A 212 -32.84 -33.32 6.13
C GLN A 212 -32.53 -31.85 5.82
N THR A 213 -32.29 -31.57 4.53
CA THR A 213 -32.02 -30.21 4.04
C THR A 213 -33.16 -29.74 3.15
N PHE A 214 -33.66 -28.55 3.42
CA PHE A 214 -34.79 -27.93 2.72
C PHE A 214 -34.35 -26.66 2.01
N PHE A 215 -34.98 -26.34 0.89
CA PHE A 215 -34.64 -25.17 0.09
C PHE A 215 -35.85 -24.46 -0.52
N THR A 216 -35.63 -23.21 -0.92
CA THR A 216 -36.56 -22.32 -1.63
C THR A 216 -35.83 -21.61 -2.78
N LEU A 217 -36.58 -21.14 -3.79
CA LEU A 217 -36.05 -20.42 -4.96
C LEU A 217 -36.63 -19.00 -5.11
N ASP A 218 -37.53 -18.61 -4.21
CA ASP A 218 -38.34 -17.40 -4.26
C ASP A 218 -37.92 -16.36 -3.20
N GLY A 219 -36.77 -16.56 -2.55
CA GLY A 219 -36.26 -15.69 -1.49
C GLY A 219 -36.89 -15.87 -0.11
N SER A 220 -37.91 -16.73 0.05
CA SER A 220 -38.49 -17.07 1.36
C SER A 220 -37.54 -17.95 2.19
N SER A 221 -37.63 -17.87 3.53
CA SER A 221 -36.79 -18.70 4.41
C SER A 221 -37.23 -20.18 4.38
N PRO A 222 -36.31 -21.14 4.17
CA PRO A 222 -36.66 -22.55 4.18
C PRO A 222 -37.20 -23.01 5.54
N ASN A 223 -38.20 -23.89 5.51
CA ASN A 223 -38.75 -24.56 6.69
C ASN A 223 -39.17 -26.01 6.32
N GLN A 224 -39.74 -26.75 7.27
CA GLN A 224 -40.12 -28.16 7.07
C GLN A 224 -41.16 -28.38 5.96
N ASN A 225 -41.90 -27.33 5.55
CA ASN A 225 -42.86 -27.39 4.44
C ASN A 225 -42.25 -26.96 3.09
N SER A 226 -41.00 -26.53 3.07
CA SER A 226 -40.28 -26.17 1.83
C SER A 226 -39.85 -27.40 1.04
N ASN A 227 -39.19 -27.21 -0.10
CA ASN A 227 -38.76 -28.33 -0.94
C ASN A 227 -37.64 -29.13 -0.26
N LEU A 228 -37.83 -30.44 -0.11
CA LEU A 228 -36.80 -31.35 0.39
C LEU A 228 -35.72 -31.57 -0.69
N TYR A 229 -34.45 -31.38 -0.33
CA TYR A 229 -33.34 -31.66 -1.21
C TYR A 229 -33.12 -33.18 -1.37
N THR A 230 -33.24 -33.68 -2.61
CA THR A 230 -33.06 -35.11 -2.94
C THR A 230 -32.16 -35.35 -4.16
N SER A 231 -31.94 -34.33 -4.97
CA SER A 231 -31.10 -34.34 -6.19
C SER A 231 -30.65 -32.91 -6.51
N PRO A 232 -29.64 -32.71 -7.39
CA PRO A 232 -29.25 -31.38 -7.85
C PRO A 232 -30.43 -30.52 -8.30
N ILE A 233 -30.43 -29.24 -7.89
CA ILE A 233 -31.49 -28.26 -8.13
C ILE A 233 -31.25 -27.60 -9.47
N ASN A 234 -32.21 -27.68 -10.39
CA ASN A 234 -32.13 -26.99 -11.67
C ASN A 234 -32.60 -25.53 -11.53
N ILE A 235 -31.73 -24.57 -11.86
CA ILE A 235 -32.04 -23.14 -11.90
C ILE A 235 -32.14 -22.71 -13.36
N LEU A 236 -33.37 -22.48 -13.81
CA LEU A 236 -33.71 -22.18 -15.21
C LEU A 236 -33.74 -20.68 -15.53
N ASN A 237 -34.09 -19.87 -14.52
CA ASN A 237 -34.22 -18.43 -14.59
C ASN A 237 -33.57 -17.82 -13.36
N THR A 238 -33.30 -16.52 -13.39
CA THR A 238 -32.78 -15.80 -12.23
C THR A 238 -33.63 -16.08 -10.98
N SER A 239 -32.98 -16.53 -9.91
CA SER A 239 -33.67 -17.03 -8.70
C SER A 239 -32.77 -16.88 -7.48
N VAL A 240 -33.40 -16.78 -6.30
CA VAL A 240 -32.69 -16.74 -5.01
C VAL A 240 -32.79 -18.10 -4.37
N LEU A 241 -31.70 -18.86 -4.38
CA LEU A 241 -31.64 -20.15 -3.70
C LEU A 241 -31.33 -19.91 -2.22
N LYS A 242 -32.22 -20.37 -1.33
CA LYS A 242 -31.94 -20.45 0.12
C LYS A 242 -32.04 -21.90 0.57
N ALA A 243 -31.13 -22.36 1.42
CA ALA A 243 -31.10 -23.72 1.94
C ALA A 243 -30.78 -23.76 3.45
N MET A 244 -31.41 -24.68 4.17
CA MET A 244 -31.20 -24.89 5.61
C MET A 244 -31.36 -26.37 5.97
N THR A 245 -30.52 -26.88 6.86
CA THR A 245 -30.64 -28.22 7.44
C THR A 245 -31.43 -28.13 8.75
N ILE A 246 -32.49 -28.94 8.86
CA ILE A 246 -33.44 -28.89 9.97
C ILE A 246 -33.21 -30.08 10.90
N SER A 247 -33.16 -29.81 12.21
CA SER A 247 -32.93 -30.82 13.23
C SER A 247 -34.22 -31.57 13.60
N ASP A 248 -34.13 -32.89 13.66
CA ASP A 248 -35.10 -33.77 14.32
C ASP A 248 -34.59 -34.30 15.66
N ASN A 249 -33.40 -33.87 16.09
CA ASN A 249 -32.72 -34.27 17.31
C ASN A 249 -32.83 -33.18 18.37
N PRO A 250 -33.36 -33.45 19.57
CA PRO A 250 -33.56 -32.44 20.61
C PRO A 250 -32.26 -31.85 21.18
N ASN A 251 -31.08 -32.38 20.83
CA ASN A 251 -29.79 -31.86 21.28
C ASN A 251 -29.17 -30.82 20.32
N TYR A 252 -29.71 -30.64 19.11
CA TYR A 252 -29.16 -29.73 18.09
C TYR A 252 -30.25 -28.80 17.57
N TYR A 253 -29.86 -27.58 17.20
CA TYR A 253 -30.75 -26.62 16.53
C TYR A 253 -30.49 -26.53 15.03
N ASP A 254 -31.45 -25.99 14.28
CA ASP A 254 -31.34 -25.82 12.82
C ASP A 254 -30.10 -25.03 12.41
N SER A 255 -29.52 -25.37 11.25
CA SER A 255 -28.35 -24.67 10.70
C SER A 255 -28.65 -23.20 10.39
N PHE A 256 -27.61 -22.39 10.18
CA PHE A 256 -27.79 -21.10 9.49
C PHE A 256 -28.27 -21.34 8.05
N ILE A 257 -28.90 -20.33 7.45
CA ILE A 257 -29.40 -20.39 6.06
C ILE A 257 -28.22 -20.06 5.14
N GLN A 258 -27.92 -20.96 4.21
CA GLN A 258 -27.09 -20.59 3.06
C GLN A 258 -27.98 -19.96 2.00
N TYR A 259 -27.54 -18.85 1.42
CA TYR A 259 -28.31 -18.15 0.40
C TYR A 259 -27.42 -17.56 -0.70
N GLY A 260 -28.00 -17.39 -1.88
CA GLY A 260 -27.45 -16.55 -2.91
C GLY A 260 -28.32 -16.43 -4.16
N THR A 261 -28.13 -15.34 -4.88
CA THR A 261 -28.81 -15.09 -6.16
C THR A 261 -28.01 -15.66 -7.33
N PHE A 262 -28.67 -16.47 -8.15
CA PHE A 262 -28.15 -16.99 -9.40
C PHE A 262 -28.82 -16.27 -10.54
N PHE A 263 -28.05 -15.49 -11.30
CA PHE A 263 -28.52 -14.74 -12.47
C PHE A 263 -28.34 -15.58 -13.73
N ILE A 264 -29.40 -15.75 -14.52
CA ILE A 264 -29.41 -16.63 -15.69
C ILE A 264 -29.74 -15.81 -16.93
N ASN A 265 -28.79 -15.72 -17.87
CA ASN A 265 -28.87 -14.88 -19.07
C ASN A 265 -29.05 -13.38 -18.80
N ASP A 266 -28.69 -12.90 -17.62
CA ASP A 266 -28.69 -11.47 -17.31
C ASP A 266 -27.32 -10.86 -17.66
N ASN A 267 -27.32 -9.61 -18.12
CA ASN A 267 -26.11 -8.85 -18.40
C ASN A 267 -26.09 -7.58 -17.55
N PHE A 268 -24.95 -7.28 -16.95
CA PHE A 268 -24.82 -6.16 -16.00
C PHE A 268 -23.76 -5.18 -16.48
N ASN A 269 -24.16 -3.93 -16.70
CA ASN A 269 -23.24 -2.80 -16.89
C ASN A 269 -23.05 -1.99 -15.61
N LEU A 270 -23.93 -2.18 -14.63
CA LEU A 270 -23.91 -1.55 -13.32
C LEU A 270 -23.71 -2.61 -12.23
N PRO A 271 -23.20 -2.22 -11.05
CA PRO A 271 -23.29 -3.06 -9.86
C PRO A 271 -24.73 -3.48 -9.57
N VAL A 272 -24.91 -4.65 -8.96
CA VAL A 272 -26.23 -5.20 -8.64
C VAL A 272 -26.40 -5.29 -7.14
N ILE A 273 -27.54 -4.82 -6.65
CA ILE A 273 -28.03 -5.12 -5.31
C ILE A 273 -29.13 -6.17 -5.47
N SER A 274 -28.95 -7.35 -4.87
CA SER A 274 -29.99 -8.36 -4.79
C SER A 274 -30.53 -8.44 -3.37
N ILE A 275 -31.82 -8.16 -3.19
CA ILE A 275 -32.49 -8.28 -1.90
C ILE A 275 -33.45 -9.46 -1.89
N SER A 276 -33.51 -10.16 -0.77
CA SER A 276 -34.42 -11.29 -0.63
C SER A 276 -34.93 -11.53 0.78
N GLY A 277 -36.19 -11.89 0.89
CA GLY A 277 -36.80 -12.22 2.18
C GLY A 277 -38.31 -12.35 2.08
N GLN A 278 -38.88 -13.05 3.05
CA GLN A 278 -40.31 -13.37 3.07
C GLN A 278 -41.22 -12.13 3.03
N ASN A 279 -40.82 -11.05 3.73
CA ASN A 279 -41.60 -9.81 3.82
C ASN A 279 -40.99 -8.65 3.04
N VAL A 280 -39.86 -8.84 2.36
CA VAL A 280 -39.18 -7.76 1.62
C VAL A 280 -40.05 -7.32 0.44
N GLU A 281 -40.68 -8.24 -0.28
CA GLU A 281 -41.59 -7.89 -1.36
C GLU A 281 -42.86 -7.17 -0.86
N LEU A 282 -43.38 -7.57 0.30
CA LEU A 282 -44.51 -6.86 0.93
C LEU A 282 -44.10 -5.43 1.31
N MET A 283 -42.89 -5.21 1.83
CA MET A 283 -42.37 -3.87 2.11
C MET A 283 -42.22 -3.03 0.84
N MET A 284 -41.74 -3.62 -0.26
CA MET A 284 -41.56 -2.92 -1.52
C MET A 284 -42.88 -2.62 -2.25
N ASN A 285 -44.00 -3.25 -1.87
CA ASN A 285 -45.30 -3.07 -2.53
C ASN A 285 -46.43 -2.56 -1.59
N ALA A 286 -46.23 -2.51 -0.28
CA ALA A 286 -47.22 -2.11 0.70
C ALA A 286 -46.59 -1.32 1.86
N ASP A 287 -47.42 -0.56 2.59
CA ASP A 287 -46.97 0.28 3.71
C ASP A 287 -46.69 -0.56 4.96
N THR A 288 -45.59 -1.32 4.92
CA THR A 288 -45.01 -1.98 6.08
C THR A 288 -43.67 -1.32 6.38
N LEU A 289 -43.45 -0.96 7.65
CA LEU A 289 -42.35 -0.06 8.04
C LEU A 289 -40.97 -0.72 7.98
N ASN A 290 -40.87 -1.94 8.54
CA ASN A 290 -39.59 -2.64 8.70
C ASN A 290 -39.72 -4.12 8.29
N SER A 291 -38.70 -4.62 7.61
CA SER A 291 -38.57 -6.03 7.24
C SER A 291 -37.16 -6.53 7.53
N ILE A 292 -36.99 -7.84 7.67
CA ILE A 292 -35.67 -8.47 7.77
C ILE A 292 -35.46 -9.31 6.52
N GLY A 293 -34.26 -9.24 5.96
CA GLY A 293 -33.90 -10.07 4.83
C GLY A 293 -32.42 -9.98 4.49
N ALA A 294 -32.06 -10.64 3.39
CA ALA A 294 -30.72 -10.64 2.86
C ALA A 294 -30.53 -9.50 1.85
N LEU A 295 -29.34 -8.92 1.85
CA LEU A 295 -28.81 -8.07 0.79
C LEU A 295 -27.51 -8.69 0.29
N GLU A 296 -27.37 -8.79 -1.03
CA GLU A 296 -26.17 -9.23 -1.73
C GLU A 296 -25.71 -8.09 -2.65
N TYR A 297 -24.42 -7.75 -2.61
CA TYR A 297 -23.79 -6.77 -3.48
C TYR A 297 -22.92 -7.50 -4.50
N HIS A 298 -23.14 -7.21 -5.78
CA HIS A 298 -22.42 -7.85 -6.88
C HIS A 298 -21.81 -6.81 -7.82
N ILE A 299 -20.62 -7.13 -8.36
CA ILE A 299 -19.96 -6.36 -9.41
C ILE A 299 -19.62 -7.31 -10.56
N ASN A 300 -19.96 -6.92 -11.79
CA ASN A 300 -19.77 -7.74 -12.99
C ASN A 300 -20.37 -9.15 -12.85
N GLY A 301 -21.52 -9.26 -12.17
CA GLY A 301 -22.21 -10.53 -11.90
C GLY A 301 -21.59 -11.42 -10.81
N ASN A 302 -20.46 -11.04 -10.21
CA ASN A 302 -19.84 -11.78 -9.11
C ASN A 302 -20.28 -11.21 -7.78
N ILE A 303 -20.56 -12.08 -6.81
CA ILE A 303 -20.86 -11.66 -5.44
C ILE A 303 -19.60 -11.10 -4.78
N ILE A 304 -19.71 -9.90 -4.21
CA ILE A 304 -18.63 -9.22 -3.51
C ILE A 304 -18.80 -9.41 -2.00
N ASP A 305 -19.96 -9.04 -1.49
CA ASP A 305 -20.31 -9.26 -0.10
C ASP A 305 -21.82 -9.41 0.08
N LYS A 306 -22.23 -9.99 1.20
CA LYS A 306 -23.63 -10.18 1.55
C LYS A 306 -23.83 -10.13 3.06
N SER A 307 -25.05 -9.76 3.45
CA SER A 307 -25.46 -9.83 4.84
C SER A 307 -26.96 -10.03 4.98
N ILE A 308 -27.39 -10.33 6.21
CA ILE A 308 -28.77 -10.20 6.63
C ILE A 308 -28.87 -8.96 7.51
N GLY A 309 -29.93 -8.20 7.32
CA GLY A 309 -30.13 -6.93 8.00
C GLY A 309 -31.59 -6.51 8.03
N GLU A 310 -31.78 -5.30 8.56
CA GLU A 310 -33.06 -4.63 8.58
C GLU A 310 -33.22 -3.79 7.32
N PHE A 311 -34.42 -3.81 6.77
CA PHE A 311 -34.85 -2.91 5.72
C PHE A 311 -35.88 -1.95 6.30
N ASN A 312 -35.61 -0.66 6.20
CA ASN A 312 -36.50 0.40 6.66
C ASN A 312 -36.93 1.27 5.49
N LYS A 313 -38.11 1.89 5.63
CA LYS A 313 -38.58 2.91 4.69
C LYS A 313 -37.57 4.06 4.55
N HIS A 314 -37.20 4.38 3.31
CA HIS A 314 -36.43 5.58 2.97
C HIS A 314 -37.20 6.49 2.01
N GLY A 315 -37.41 7.74 2.41
CA GLY A 315 -38.19 8.73 1.67
C GLY A 315 -39.64 8.83 2.15
N ASN A 316 -40.27 10.00 1.96
CA ASN A 316 -41.66 10.22 2.35
C ASN A 316 -42.61 10.17 1.14
N ASP A 317 -42.55 11.20 0.30
CA ASP A 317 -43.47 11.37 -0.84
C ASP A 317 -43.17 10.36 -1.95
N SER A 318 -41.89 10.05 -2.18
CA SER A 318 -41.43 9.05 -3.14
C SER A 318 -41.90 7.62 -2.84
N TRP A 319 -42.35 7.34 -1.61
CA TRP A 319 -42.97 6.05 -1.26
C TRP A 319 -44.40 5.89 -1.77
N ASN A 320 -45.00 6.98 -2.26
CA ASN A 320 -46.25 6.91 -3.03
C ASN A 320 -46.03 6.36 -4.45
N TYR A 321 -44.78 6.28 -4.92
CA TYR A 321 -44.45 5.65 -6.19
C TYR A 321 -44.37 4.13 -6.07
N PRO A 322 -44.68 3.39 -7.15
CA PRO A 322 -44.48 1.94 -7.20
C PRO A 322 -43.01 1.52 -7.00
N GLN A 323 -42.06 2.34 -7.46
CA GLN A 323 -40.63 2.11 -7.24
C GLN A 323 -40.18 2.85 -5.98
N ARG A 324 -39.88 2.09 -4.92
CA ARG A 324 -39.61 2.61 -3.57
C ARG A 324 -38.13 2.47 -3.18
N GLY A 325 -37.59 3.45 -2.45
CA GLY A 325 -36.26 3.37 -1.84
C GLY A 325 -36.30 2.82 -0.40
N PHE A 326 -35.18 2.33 0.12
CA PHE A 326 -35.10 1.80 1.48
C PHE A 326 -33.71 2.03 2.09
N ASP A 327 -33.64 2.04 3.42
CA ASP A 327 -32.39 1.94 4.16
C ASP A 327 -32.12 0.47 4.46
N PHE A 328 -30.88 0.02 4.25
CA PHE A 328 -30.41 -1.28 4.71
C PHE A 328 -29.47 -1.10 5.89
N ILE A 329 -29.73 -1.81 6.98
CA ILE A 329 -28.92 -1.79 8.19
C ILE A 329 -28.38 -3.19 8.44
N CYS A 330 -27.09 -3.35 8.23
CA CYS A 330 -26.36 -4.56 8.57
C CYS A 330 -26.27 -4.71 10.09
N ARG A 331 -26.64 -5.89 10.61
CA ARG A 331 -26.60 -6.19 12.05
C ARG A 331 -25.80 -7.46 12.28
N ASP A 332 -24.72 -7.34 13.05
CA ASP A 332 -23.91 -8.48 13.49
C ASP A 332 -24.75 -9.49 14.29
N GLN A 333 -25.81 -9.02 14.95
CA GLN A 333 -26.76 -9.82 15.71
C GLN A 333 -27.48 -10.92 14.89
N PHE A 334 -27.52 -10.80 13.56
CA PHE A 334 -28.05 -11.87 12.70
C PHE A 334 -27.04 -13.00 12.44
N GLY A 335 -25.74 -12.79 12.72
CA GLY A 335 -24.68 -13.78 12.56
C GLY A 335 -24.16 -13.98 11.13
N TYR A 336 -24.49 -13.09 10.19
CA TYR A 336 -24.04 -13.22 8.79
C TYR A 336 -22.87 -12.30 8.49
N ASN A 337 -22.99 -11.01 8.81
CA ASN A 337 -21.94 -10.03 8.64
C ASN A 337 -22.22 -8.81 9.53
N TYR A 338 -21.19 -8.05 9.91
CA TYR A 338 -21.32 -6.83 10.71
C TYR A 338 -21.39 -5.54 9.85
N SER A 339 -20.96 -5.62 8.60
CA SER A 339 -21.00 -4.53 7.61
C SER A 339 -20.91 -5.11 6.20
N ILE A 340 -21.41 -4.41 5.19
CA ILE A 340 -21.01 -4.68 3.79
C ILE A 340 -19.57 -4.17 3.60
N LYS A 341 -18.68 -5.04 3.12
CA LYS A 341 -17.24 -4.82 3.01
C LYS A 341 -16.82 -4.75 1.55
N ASP A 342 -16.75 -3.54 1.02
CA ASP A 342 -16.10 -3.22 -0.24
C ASP A 342 -15.92 -1.70 -0.36
N GLN A 343 -15.09 -1.25 -1.29
CA GLN A 343 -15.04 0.15 -1.70
C GLN A 343 -16.20 0.44 -2.67
N ILE A 344 -17.40 0.67 -2.13
CA ILE A 344 -18.61 0.91 -2.92
C ILE A 344 -18.54 2.23 -3.72
N PHE A 345 -17.90 3.26 -3.17
CA PHE A 345 -17.87 4.60 -3.76
C PHE A 345 -16.48 4.94 -4.28
N ASN A 346 -16.37 5.25 -5.58
CA ASN A 346 -15.09 5.51 -6.25
C ASN A 346 -14.32 6.72 -5.70
N ASN A 347 -15.01 7.66 -5.07
CA ASN A 347 -14.43 8.88 -4.50
C ASN A 347 -14.14 8.80 -2.99
N SER A 348 -14.34 7.63 -2.39
CA SER A 348 -14.02 7.38 -0.98
C SER A 348 -13.07 6.20 -0.86
N ASN A 349 -12.20 6.22 0.15
CA ASN A 349 -11.38 5.08 0.56
C ASN A 349 -12.07 4.22 1.64
N ARG A 350 -13.32 4.51 1.99
CA ARG A 350 -14.09 3.73 2.96
C ARG A 350 -14.50 2.38 2.36
N GLU A 351 -14.15 1.32 3.07
CA GLU A 351 -14.35 -0.06 2.60
C GLU A 351 -15.43 -0.82 3.40
N LYS A 352 -16.13 -0.17 4.34
CA LYS A 352 -17.07 -0.83 5.26
C LYS A 352 -18.27 0.06 5.55
N PHE A 353 -19.46 -0.51 5.40
CA PHE A 353 -20.72 0.18 5.55
C PHE A 353 -21.69 -0.65 6.39
N GLN A 354 -22.00 -0.17 7.60
CA GLN A 354 -23.06 -0.78 8.40
C GLN A 354 -24.45 -0.37 7.90
N ARG A 355 -24.58 0.84 7.35
CA ARG A 355 -25.83 1.36 6.80
C ARG A 355 -25.63 1.88 5.39
N LEU A 356 -26.57 1.56 4.51
CA LEU A 356 -26.63 2.04 3.13
C LEU A 356 -28.04 2.51 2.83
N ILE A 357 -28.16 3.58 2.07
CA ILE A 357 -29.42 4.00 1.48
C ILE A 357 -29.48 3.41 0.07
N ILE A 358 -30.59 2.79 -0.30
CA ILE A 358 -30.87 2.36 -1.67
C ILE A 358 -32.03 3.20 -2.20
N LYS A 359 -31.72 4.18 -3.05
CA LYS A 359 -32.64 5.24 -3.49
C LYS A 359 -33.06 5.04 -4.95
N ALA A 360 -34.34 5.23 -5.24
CA ALA A 360 -34.91 5.20 -6.59
C ALA A 360 -35.07 6.61 -7.18
N ALA A 361 -34.04 7.45 -7.08
CA ALA A 361 -34.06 8.90 -7.40
C ALA A 361 -35.12 9.77 -6.70
N ALA A 362 -35.95 9.19 -5.82
CA ALA A 362 -36.99 9.88 -5.06
C ALA A 362 -37.93 10.73 -5.94
N ASN A 363 -38.05 12.04 -5.72
CA ASN A 363 -38.92 12.90 -6.51
C ASN A 363 -38.40 13.12 -7.93
N ASP A 364 -37.15 12.77 -8.27
CA ASP A 364 -36.66 12.80 -9.67
C ASP A 364 -36.86 11.46 -10.40
N ASN A 365 -37.64 10.53 -9.82
CA ASN A 365 -37.88 9.21 -10.38
C ASN A 365 -38.53 9.24 -11.78
N TYR A 366 -38.06 8.39 -12.68
CA TYR A 366 -38.70 8.15 -13.97
C TYR A 366 -39.37 6.75 -14.01
N PRO A 367 -40.65 6.62 -14.42
CA PRO A 367 -41.52 7.64 -15.04
C PRO A 367 -42.50 8.33 -14.07
N PHE A 368 -42.37 8.14 -12.76
CA PHE A 368 -43.44 8.51 -11.82
C PHE A 368 -43.42 9.98 -11.38
N SER A 369 -42.27 10.63 -11.49
CA SER A 369 -42.13 12.03 -11.10
C SER A 369 -42.86 12.97 -12.03
N ASN A 370 -43.53 13.95 -11.43
CA ASN A 370 -44.08 15.09 -12.11
C ASN A 370 -43.31 16.36 -11.70
N GLY A 371 -42.94 17.17 -12.70
CA GLY A 371 -42.49 18.53 -12.53
C GLY A 371 -43.63 19.50 -12.27
N GLN A 372 -43.33 20.80 -12.40
CA GLN A 372 -44.29 21.87 -12.15
C GLN A 372 -45.55 21.68 -13.03
N PHE A 373 -46.73 21.85 -12.42
CA PHE A 373 -48.04 21.69 -13.08
C PHE A 373 -48.41 20.26 -13.54
N GLY A 374 -47.68 19.23 -13.08
CA GLY A 374 -48.05 17.83 -13.31
C GLY A 374 -47.50 17.22 -14.60
N ALA A 375 -46.55 17.89 -15.28
CA ALA A 375 -45.87 17.34 -16.46
C ALA A 375 -44.76 16.37 -16.03
N GLU A 376 -44.63 15.21 -16.68
CA GLU A 376 -43.54 14.26 -16.43
C GLU A 376 -42.18 14.92 -16.69
N SER A 377 -41.28 14.97 -15.69
CA SER A 377 -39.96 15.63 -15.84
C SER A 377 -38.80 14.93 -15.11
N GLY A 378 -39.07 13.73 -14.57
CA GLY A 378 -38.06 12.92 -13.90
C GLY A 378 -36.92 12.54 -14.84
N CYS A 379 -35.69 12.69 -14.37
CA CYS A 379 -34.46 12.31 -15.10
C CYS A 379 -33.73 11.15 -14.44
N HIS A 380 -34.09 10.79 -13.21
CA HIS A 380 -33.47 9.76 -12.40
C HIS A 380 -31.99 10.05 -12.03
N ILE A 381 -31.59 11.34 -11.94
CA ILE A 381 -30.18 11.75 -11.83
C ILE A 381 -29.89 13.00 -10.97
N ARG A 382 -30.86 13.91 -10.74
CA ARG A 382 -30.58 15.25 -10.18
C ARG A 382 -29.87 15.23 -8.83
N ASP A 383 -30.34 14.41 -7.89
CA ASP A 383 -29.70 14.27 -6.57
C ASP A 383 -28.27 13.73 -6.70
N ALA A 384 -28.01 12.76 -7.60
CA ALA A 384 -26.66 12.25 -7.86
C ALA A 384 -25.75 13.32 -8.46
N PHE A 385 -26.29 14.08 -9.40
CA PHE A 385 -25.58 15.16 -10.05
C PHE A 385 -25.14 16.24 -9.05
N VAL A 386 -26.04 16.75 -8.20
CA VAL A 386 -25.67 17.82 -7.26
C VAL A 386 -24.74 17.33 -6.13
N GLN A 387 -25.00 16.13 -5.59
CA GLN A 387 -24.11 15.54 -4.57
C GLN A 387 -22.70 15.31 -5.12
N SER A 388 -22.59 14.73 -6.33
CA SER A 388 -21.29 14.51 -6.95
C SER A 388 -20.61 15.80 -7.39
N LEU A 389 -21.37 16.80 -7.85
CA LEU A 389 -20.85 18.13 -8.17
C LEU A 389 -20.18 18.77 -6.96
N SER A 390 -20.82 18.70 -5.79
CA SER A 390 -20.23 19.18 -4.54
C SER A 390 -18.91 18.48 -4.21
N GLN A 391 -18.86 17.15 -4.39
CA GLN A 391 -17.65 16.35 -4.14
C GLN A 391 -16.51 16.66 -5.11
N VAL A 392 -16.77 16.74 -6.42
CA VAL A 392 -15.74 17.03 -7.43
C VAL A 392 -15.25 18.48 -7.35
N ALA A 393 -16.15 19.41 -6.99
CA ALA A 393 -15.81 20.82 -6.74
C ALA A 393 -15.15 21.05 -5.37
N LYS A 394 -15.02 19.99 -4.55
CA LYS A 394 -14.45 20.03 -3.20
C LYS A 394 -15.08 21.12 -2.34
N LEU A 395 -16.42 21.17 -2.35
CA LEU A 395 -17.14 22.08 -1.48
C LEU A 395 -16.93 21.67 -0.01
N ASN A 396 -17.06 22.64 0.89
CA ASN A 396 -16.86 22.44 2.34
C ASN A 396 -18.12 21.87 2.99
N LEU A 397 -18.66 20.80 2.40
CA LEU A 397 -19.90 20.15 2.79
C LEU A 397 -19.64 18.68 3.11
N ASP A 398 -20.62 18.01 3.69
CA ASP A 398 -20.64 16.54 3.77
C ASP A 398 -21.73 16.02 2.83
N GLU A 399 -21.33 15.25 1.83
CA GLU A 399 -22.20 14.79 0.75
C GLU A 399 -22.56 13.31 0.88
N ARG A 400 -23.74 12.95 0.37
CA ARG A 400 -24.16 11.56 0.20
C ARG A 400 -23.56 11.00 -1.08
N SER A 401 -22.34 10.47 -0.96
CA SER A 401 -21.63 9.71 -2.00
C SER A 401 -22.56 8.72 -2.69
N HIS A 402 -22.39 8.52 -3.99
CA HIS A 402 -23.34 7.77 -4.81
C HIS A 402 -22.68 6.74 -5.70
N GLN A 403 -23.42 5.66 -5.96
CA GLN A 403 -23.08 4.64 -6.95
C GLN A 403 -24.37 4.11 -7.57
N SER A 404 -24.58 4.33 -8.88
CA SER A 404 -25.73 3.75 -9.59
C SER A 404 -25.65 2.22 -9.58
N CYS A 405 -26.80 1.56 -9.44
CA CYS A 405 -26.92 0.12 -9.39
C CYS A 405 -28.25 -0.37 -9.98
N VAL A 406 -28.32 -1.67 -10.26
CA VAL A 406 -29.58 -2.36 -10.57
C VAL A 406 -30.06 -3.11 -9.34
N LEU A 407 -31.35 -3.04 -9.03
CA LEU A 407 -31.97 -3.79 -7.94
C LEU A 407 -32.66 -5.05 -8.47
N TYR A 408 -32.42 -6.18 -7.80
CA TYR A 408 -33.23 -7.40 -7.92
C TYR A 408 -33.96 -7.67 -6.61
N LEU A 409 -35.25 -7.99 -6.68
CA LEU A 409 -36.10 -8.33 -5.55
C LEU A 409 -36.58 -9.78 -5.68
N ASN A 410 -36.16 -10.66 -4.77
CA ASN A 410 -36.48 -12.09 -4.79
C ASN A 410 -36.22 -12.74 -6.16
N GLY A 411 -35.13 -12.34 -6.84
CA GLY A 411 -34.74 -12.85 -8.15
C GLY A 411 -35.40 -12.15 -9.34
N ASN A 412 -36.30 -11.20 -9.11
CA ASN A 412 -36.92 -10.41 -10.18
C ASN A 412 -36.19 -9.08 -10.37
N TYR A 413 -35.90 -8.72 -11.61
CA TYR A 413 -35.43 -7.37 -11.94
C TYR A 413 -36.43 -6.32 -11.43
N TRP A 414 -35.91 -5.34 -10.69
CA TRP A 414 -36.73 -4.31 -10.03
C TRP A 414 -36.47 -2.90 -10.54
N GLY A 415 -35.33 -2.59 -11.15
CA GLY A 415 -35.09 -1.30 -11.79
C GLY A 415 -33.73 -0.67 -11.47
N LEU A 416 -33.55 0.53 -11.98
CA LEU A 416 -32.41 1.40 -11.73
C LEU A 416 -32.52 2.06 -10.35
N TYR A 417 -31.44 2.00 -9.57
CA TYR A 417 -31.34 2.52 -8.22
C TYR A 417 -29.96 3.17 -8.01
N GLU A 418 -29.78 3.75 -6.84
CA GLU A 418 -28.51 4.29 -6.38
C GLU A 418 -28.23 3.82 -4.97
N ILE A 419 -26.99 3.40 -4.72
CA ILE A 419 -26.46 3.20 -3.38
C ILE A 419 -25.97 4.56 -2.89
N ARG A 420 -26.35 4.98 -1.69
CA ARG A 420 -25.85 6.21 -1.05
C ARG A 420 -25.27 5.95 0.33
N GLU A 421 -24.26 6.75 0.65
CA GLU A 421 -23.68 6.82 1.98
C GLU A 421 -24.62 7.55 2.96
N LYS A 422 -24.68 7.06 4.21
CA LYS A 422 -25.48 7.63 5.28
C LYS A 422 -24.65 8.64 6.10
N VAL A 423 -24.61 9.89 5.63
CA VAL A 423 -23.77 10.98 6.21
C VAL A 423 -24.15 11.33 7.65
N ASP A 424 -25.43 11.18 7.99
CA ASP A 424 -25.98 11.39 9.33
C ASP A 424 -25.86 10.15 10.24
N ASP A 425 -24.99 9.20 9.88
CA ASP A 425 -24.64 8.06 10.72
C ASP A 425 -23.33 8.31 11.47
N ILE A 426 -23.21 7.77 12.69
CA ILE A 426 -21.98 7.94 13.45
C ILE A 426 -20.79 7.21 12.83
N ASP A 427 -21.00 6.13 12.07
CA ASP A 427 -19.93 5.46 11.35
C ASP A 427 -19.29 6.38 10.30
N TYR A 428 -20.06 7.33 9.73
CA TYR A 428 -19.53 8.36 8.82
C TYR A 428 -18.60 9.34 9.55
N THR A 429 -19.08 9.98 10.61
CA THR A 429 -18.29 10.98 11.35
C THR A 429 -17.08 10.36 12.05
N LYS A 430 -17.20 9.11 12.50
CA LYS A 430 -16.08 8.34 13.04
C LYS A 430 -15.01 8.06 12.01
N HIS A 431 -15.40 7.68 10.79
CA HIS A 431 -14.46 7.38 9.71
C HIS A 431 -13.74 8.63 9.20
N TYR A 432 -14.47 9.66 8.79
CA TYR A 432 -13.88 10.83 8.12
C TYR A 432 -13.35 11.90 9.08
N TYR A 433 -13.86 11.96 10.32
CA TYR A 433 -13.53 13.03 11.27
C TYR A 433 -13.03 12.55 12.62
N SER A 434 -12.92 11.23 12.83
CA SER A 434 -12.54 10.66 14.12
C SER A 434 -13.41 11.18 15.27
N GLN A 435 -14.72 11.37 15.03
CA GLN A 435 -15.69 11.75 16.06
C GLN A 435 -16.62 10.57 16.35
N ASP A 436 -16.63 10.10 17.60
CA ASP A 436 -17.51 9.01 18.04
C ASP A 436 -18.86 9.54 18.57
N PHE A 437 -19.78 8.66 18.94
CA PHE A 437 -21.19 8.99 19.26
C PHE A 437 -21.37 10.07 20.34
N ASN A 438 -20.46 10.14 21.31
CA ASN A 438 -20.49 11.13 22.40
C ASN A 438 -19.69 12.41 22.10
N GLN A 439 -19.24 12.59 20.86
CA GLN A 439 -18.40 13.69 20.41
C GLN A 439 -19.01 14.48 19.26
N VAL A 440 -20.29 14.26 18.94
CA VAL A 440 -20.97 14.91 17.82
C VAL A 440 -22.24 15.60 18.32
N ASP A 441 -22.40 16.88 17.97
CA ASP A 441 -23.71 17.54 18.00
C ASP A 441 -24.22 17.61 16.56
N TYR A 442 -25.31 16.90 16.24
CA TYR A 442 -25.86 16.79 14.88
C TYR A 442 -27.35 17.14 14.90
N LEU A 443 -27.75 18.13 14.11
CA LEU A 443 -29.12 18.61 14.02
C LEU A 443 -29.67 18.41 12.61
N LYS A 444 -30.97 18.10 12.53
CA LYS A 444 -31.67 17.81 11.27
C LYS A 444 -33.02 18.49 11.28
N THR A 445 -33.45 18.96 10.11
CA THR A 445 -34.75 19.61 9.91
C THR A 445 -35.50 18.98 8.74
N TRP A 446 -36.72 18.54 9.02
CA TRP A 446 -37.70 18.07 8.03
C TRP A 446 -39.11 18.38 8.55
N GLY A 447 -39.60 19.60 8.33
CA GLY A 447 -40.88 20.10 8.85
C GLY A 447 -40.86 20.42 10.36
N GLY A 448 -39.86 19.91 11.07
CA GLY A 448 -39.43 20.27 12.41
C GLY A 448 -37.97 19.89 12.61
N THR A 449 -37.32 20.50 13.60
CA THR A 449 -35.92 20.19 13.96
C THR A 449 -35.85 19.20 15.10
N TRP A 450 -34.92 18.25 15.00
CA TRP A 450 -34.57 17.38 16.10
C TRP A 450 -33.05 17.24 16.24
N ILE A 451 -32.65 16.75 17.41
CA ILE A 451 -31.28 16.39 17.74
C ILE A 451 -31.09 14.94 17.28
N GLU A 452 -30.24 14.71 16.29
CA GLU A 452 -29.85 13.36 15.90
C GLU A 452 -28.82 12.80 16.89
N TYR A 453 -27.82 13.62 17.25
CA TYR A 453 -26.82 13.30 18.28
C TYR A 453 -26.45 14.55 19.09
N GLY A 454 -26.05 14.35 20.34
CA GLY A 454 -25.50 15.41 21.19
C GLY A 454 -26.54 16.43 21.67
N SER A 455 -26.27 17.72 21.44
CA SER A 455 -27.08 18.84 21.91
C SER A 455 -27.22 19.97 20.89
N ASP A 456 -28.38 20.63 20.89
CA ASP A 456 -28.67 21.84 20.11
C ASP A 456 -28.15 23.15 20.74
N THR A 457 -27.76 23.11 22.01
CA THR A 457 -27.42 24.30 22.80
C THR A 457 -26.27 25.09 22.17
N GLY A 458 -25.27 24.38 21.62
CA GLY A 458 -24.15 25.01 20.94
C GLY A 458 -24.55 25.79 19.69
N TRP A 459 -25.55 25.30 18.95
CA TRP A 459 -26.05 25.97 17.75
C TRP A 459 -26.84 27.22 18.11
N TYR A 460 -27.79 27.09 19.04
CA TYR A 460 -28.63 28.23 19.41
C TYR A 460 -27.86 29.34 20.13
N ASN A 461 -26.83 29.01 20.91
CA ASN A 461 -25.91 30.01 21.45
C ASN A 461 -25.18 30.79 20.34
N LEU A 462 -24.70 30.10 19.30
CA LEU A 462 -24.04 30.72 18.16
C LEU A 462 -25.02 31.60 17.36
N ARG A 463 -26.21 31.07 17.02
CA ARG A 463 -27.28 31.80 16.36
C ARG A 463 -27.60 33.08 17.12
N ASP A 464 -27.92 32.97 18.40
CA ASP A 464 -28.33 34.11 19.22
C ASP A 464 -27.20 35.14 19.36
N TYR A 465 -25.95 34.69 19.43
CA TYR A 465 -24.79 35.59 19.39
C TYR A 465 -24.76 36.39 18.07
N ILE A 466 -24.90 35.73 16.92
CA ILE A 466 -24.89 36.38 15.60
C ILE A 466 -26.04 37.40 15.48
N LEU A 467 -27.25 37.01 15.89
CA LEU A 467 -28.44 37.85 15.74
C LEU A 467 -28.42 39.09 16.66
N ASN A 468 -27.87 38.95 17.87
CA ASN A 468 -27.84 40.01 18.88
C ASN A 468 -26.61 40.92 18.80
N ASN A 469 -25.64 40.64 17.92
CA ASN A 469 -24.44 41.45 17.76
C ASN A 469 -24.35 42.05 16.35
N ASP A 470 -23.56 43.11 16.22
CA ASP A 470 -23.25 43.73 14.94
C ASP A 470 -22.10 42.97 14.25
N MET A 471 -22.41 42.33 13.11
CA MET A 471 -21.42 41.57 12.34
C MET A 471 -20.52 42.45 11.47
N ASN A 472 -20.83 43.74 11.29
CA ASN A 472 -19.85 44.70 10.71
C ASN A 472 -18.61 44.82 11.59
N ASN A 473 -18.73 44.52 12.90
CA ASN A 473 -17.60 44.50 13.81
C ASN A 473 -16.76 43.25 13.59
N GLN A 474 -15.52 43.44 13.13
CA GLN A 474 -14.59 42.36 12.81
C GLN A 474 -14.30 41.41 13.98
N ASN A 475 -14.31 41.88 15.23
CA ASN A 475 -14.09 41.00 16.39
C ASN A 475 -15.27 40.04 16.62
N ASN A 476 -16.50 40.53 16.42
CA ASN A 476 -17.69 39.68 16.51
C ASN A 476 -17.67 38.62 15.40
N TYR A 477 -17.37 39.02 14.17
CA TYR A 477 -17.22 38.10 13.05
C TYR A 477 -16.10 37.07 13.28
N ASN A 478 -14.93 37.48 13.79
CA ASN A 478 -13.85 36.56 14.12
C ASN A 478 -14.25 35.54 15.20
N ASN A 479 -15.08 35.93 16.18
CA ASN A 479 -15.63 35.02 17.18
C ASN A 479 -16.57 33.97 16.54
N VAL A 480 -17.39 34.38 15.56
CA VAL A 480 -18.24 33.46 14.79
C VAL A 480 -17.40 32.50 13.95
N LYS A 481 -16.37 33.01 13.25
CA LYS A 481 -15.43 32.22 12.45
C LYS A 481 -14.69 31.14 13.25
N ASN A 482 -14.58 31.28 14.57
CA ASN A 482 -14.01 30.25 15.45
C ASN A 482 -14.97 29.08 15.73
N GLN A 483 -16.28 29.26 15.51
CA GLN A 483 -17.31 28.28 15.84
C GLN A 483 -18.06 27.75 14.61
N LEU A 484 -18.15 28.54 13.54
CA LEU A 484 -18.76 28.19 12.26
C LEU A 484 -17.69 28.05 11.18
N ASN A 485 -17.77 26.98 10.38
CA ASN A 485 -17.01 26.90 9.15
C ASN A 485 -17.64 27.86 8.13
N ILE A 486 -17.01 29.03 7.95
CA ILE A 486 -17.48 30.08 7.04
C ILE A 486 -17.58 29.59 5.59
N MET A 487 -16.63 28.77 5.14
CA MET A 487 -16.70 28.26 3.77
C MET A 487 -17.82 27.23 3.61
N SER A 488 -18.14 26.46 4.65
CA SER A 488 -19.26 25.51 4.62
C SER A 488 -20.61 26.19 4.41
N ILE A 489 -20.90 27.29 5.13
CA ILE A 489 -22.15 28.03 4.91
C ILE A 489 -22.17 28.74 3.56
N ILE A 490 -21.04 29.30 3.11
CA ILE A 490 -20.91 29.90 1.77
C ILE A 490 -21.20 28.85 0.69
N ASP A 491 -20.49 27.71 0.71
CA ASP A 491 -20.67 26.65 -0.28
C ASP A 491 -22.10 26.06 -0.25
N TYR A 492 -22.70 25.90 0.95
CA TYR A 492 -24.07 25.43 1.10
C TYR A 492 -25.08 26.36 0.43
N PHE A 493 -24.93 27.68 0.61
CA PHE A 493 -25.81 28.67 0.01
C PHE A 493 -25.57 28.81 -1.49
N ILE A 494 -24.31 28.79 -1.94
CA ILE A 494 -23.96 28.83 -3.37
C ILE A 494 -24.61 27.67 -4.11
N ILE A 495 -24.38 26.43 -3.66
CA ILE A 495 -24.86 25.26 -4.41
C ILE A 495 -26.39 25.24 -4.46
N ASN A 496 -27.08 25.43 -3.34
CA ASN A 496 -28.55 25.44 -3.31
C ASN A 496 -29.15 26.57 -4.15
N ASN A 497 -28.54 27.76 -4.15
CA ASN A 497 -29.03 28.86 -4.96
C ASN A 497 -28.73 28.68 -6.45
N PHE A 498 -27.53 28.23 -6.79
CA PHE A 498 -27.13 27.99 -8.18
C PHE A 498 -28.04 26.94 -8.84
N THR A 499 -28.29 25.83 -8.15
CA THR A 499 -29.16 24.75 -8.64
C THR A 499 -30.65 25.07 -8.49
N VAL A 500 -30.99 26.23 -7.91
CA VAL A 500 -32.36 26.65 -7.63
C VAL A 500 -33.12 25.57 -6.85
N ASN A 501 -32.53 25.13 -5.74
CA ASN A 501 -33.15 24.16 -4.85
C ASN A 501 -34.40 24.75 -4.24
N SER A 502 -35.52 24.05 -4.39
CA SER A 502 -36.82 24.48 -3.89
C SER A 502 -37.29 23.69 -2.66
N ASP A 503 -36.43 22.82 -2.12
CA ASP A 503 -36.69 21.97 -0.95
C ASP A 503 -35.48 21.93 0.01
N TRP A 504 -35.28 23.00 0.78
CA TRP A 504 -34.18 23.18 1.74
C TRP A 504 -34.59 24.15 2.88
N LEU A 505 -33.79 24.23 3.94
CA LEU A 505 -33.98 25.05 5.16
C LEU A 505 -35.12 24.60 6.10
N ASN A 506 -36.39 24.76 5.72
CA ASN A 506 -37.53 24.22 6.49
C ASN A 506 -37.67 22.71 6.37
N TRP A 507 -37.07 22.15 5.33
CA TRP A 507 -36.93 20.73 5.08
C TRP A 507 -35.45 20.39 4.90
N ASN A 508 -35.14 19.20 4.40
CA ASN A 508 -33.84 18.72 3.87
C ASN A 508 -32.59 19.51 4.29
N THR A 509 -32.40 19.69 5.59
CA THR A 509 -31.29 20.50 6.13
C THR A 509 -30.68 19.76 7.29
N SER A 510 -29.37 19.61 7.25
CA SER A 510 -28.62 19.16 8.41
C SER A 510 -27.26 19.80 8.53
N TRP A 511 -26.83 19.94 9.78
CA TRP A 511 -25.59 20.57 10.16
C TRP A 511 -25.12 20.00 11.48
N TRP A 512 -23.81 19.97 11.67
CA TRP A 512 -23.20 19.32 12.81
C TRP A 512 -21.87 19.95 13.20
N ARG A 513 -21.40 19.63 14.40
CA ARG A 513 -20.04 19.94 14.89
C ARG A 513 -19.46 18.78 15.68
N GLY A 514 -18.14 18.76 15.79
CA GLY A 514 -17.39 17.76 16.56
C GLY A 514 -16.79 18.34 17.84
N ASN A 515 -16.80 17.57 18.92
CA ASN A 515 -16.41 17.95 20.27
C ASN A 515 -15.32 17.01 20.85
N HIS A 516 -14.56 16.30 20.00
CA HIS A 516 -13.53 15.35 20.46
C HIS A 516 -12.49 16.02 21.39
N PRO A 517 -12.31 15.56 22.65
CA PRO A 517 -11.52 16.27 23.68
C PRO A 517 -10.04 16.51 23.35
N SER A 518 -9.42 15.63 22.55
CA SER A 518 -8.00 15.72 22.17
C SER A 518 -7.74 16.21 20.75
N LEU A 519 -8.77 16.55 19.98
CA LEU A 519 -8.63 17.13 18.65
C LEU A 519 -9.14 18.57 18.68
N ASN A 520 -8.71 19.41 17.75
CA ASN A 520 -9.38 20.70 17.57
C ASN A 520 -10.84 20.41 17.18
N ASN A 521 -11.79 20.95 17.96
CA ASN A 521 -13.21 20.79 17.69
C ASN A 521 -13.54 21.09 16.22
N ILE A 522 -14.29 20.20 15.58
CA ILE A 522 -14.81 20.44 14.24
C ILE A 522 -15.89 21.52 14.39
N LYS A 523 -15.75 22.62 13.65
CA LYS A 523 -16.70 23.75 13.67
C LYS A 523 -18.04 23.33 13.07
N TRP A 524 -19.10 24.06 13.40
CA TRP A 524 -20.40 23.89 12.76
C TRP A 524 -20.25 23.93 11.23
N ARG A 525 -20.80 22.92 10.56
CA ARG A 525 -20.74 22.74 9.10
C ARG A 525 -22.01 22.07 8.60
N TYR A 526 -22.28 22.24 7.32
CA TYR A 526 -23.49 21.75 6.67
C TYR A 526 -23.24 20.46 5.91
N THR A 527 -24.30 19.68 5.79
CA THR A 527 -24.36 18.45 4.99
C THR A 527 -25.39 18.64 3.88
N LEU A 528 -25.15 18.09 2.70
CA LEU A 528 -26.16 18.06 1.64
C LEU A 528 -27.17 16.95 1.86
N TRP A 529 -28.45 17.31 1.78
CA TRP A 529 -29.57 16.41 1.98
C TRP A 529 -30.56 16.57 0.82
N ASP A 530 -30.91 15.46 0.16
CA ASP A 530 -32.03 15.30 -0.81
C ASP A 530 -32.19 16.45 -1.80
N LEU A 531 -31.48 16.38 -2.93
CA LEU A 531 -31.33 17.45 -3.92
C LEU A 531 -32.06 17.15 -5.24
N ASP A 532 -33.12 16.36 -5.17
CA ASP A 532 -33.95 15.98 -6.31
C ASP A 532 -34.83 17.15 -6.83
N ASN A 533 -35.30 18.05 -5.97
CA ASN A 533 -36.10 19.24 -6.32
C ASN A 533 -35.26 20.45 -6.74
N THR A 534 -34.39 20.25 -7.75
CA THR A 534 -33.47 21.24 -8.31
C THR A 534 -33.68 21.43 -9.82
N PHE A 535 -33.18 22.53 -10.39
CA PHE A 535 -33.24 22.82 -11.84
C PHE A 535 -34.66 22.81 -12.42
N ASN A 536 -35.56 23.58 -11.80
CA ASN A 536 -36.99 23.69 -12.13
C ASN A 536 -37.76 22.36 -12.06
N HIS A 537 -37.33 21.46 -11.18
CA HIS A 537 -37.99 20.18 -10.92
C HIS A 537 -38.68 20.17 -9.56
N GLY A 538 -39.79 19.43 -9.49
CA GLY A 538 -40.49 19.15 -8.23
C GLY A 538 -41.31 20.30 -7.64
N ALA A 539 -41.76 20.09 -6.40
CA ALA A 539 -42.60 21.04 -5.68
C ALA A 539 -41.77 22.08 -4.92
N ASN A 540 -42.31 23.30 -4.82
CA ASN A 540 -41.68 24.40 -4.08
C ASN A 540 -42.02 24.34 -2.59
N TYR A 541 -41.38 23.43 -1.84
CA TYR A 541 -41.60 23.25 -0.40
C TYR A 541 -41.02 24.37 0.46
N THR A 542 -39.98 25.04 -0.03
CA THR A 542 -39.33 26.16 0.66
C THR A 542 -40.12 27.46 0.48
N GLY A 543 -40.82 27.61 -0.65
CA GLY A 543 -41.46 28.86 -1.02
C GLY A 543 -40.49 29.87 -1.63
N ILE A 544 -39.48 29.41 -2.39
CA ILE A 544 -38.60 30.31 -3.15
C ILE A 544 -39.40 31.09 -4.19
N VAL A 545 -38.92 32.30 -4.53
CA VAL A 545 -39.67 33.26 -5.37
C VAL A 545 -39.83 32.75 -6.81
N ASP A 546 -38.77 32.21 -7.38
CA ASP A 546 -38.73 31.69 -8.75
C ASP A 546 -37.92 30.39 -8.81
N GLN A 547 -38.47 29.38 -9.51
CA GLN A 547 -37.83 28.08 -9.77
C GLN A 547 -37.13 28.02 -11.15
N SER A 548 -37.29 29.06 -11.98
CA SER A 548 -36.67 29.13 -13.31
C SER A 548 -35.16 29.37 -13.25
N PHE A 549 -34.48 29.25 -14.39
CA PHE A 549 -33.05 29.57 -14.47
C PHE A 549 -32.75 31.06 -14.24
N GLU A 550 -33.77 31.93 -14.31
CA GLU A 550 -33.69 33.38 -14.07
C GLU A 550 -33.76 33.74 -12.58
N SER A 551 -34.03 32.79 -11.69
CA SER A 551 -34.15 32.97 -10.23
C SER A 551 -33.03 33.85 -9.67
N ASN A 552 -33.38 34.89 -8.92
CA ASN A 552 -32.38 35.87 -8.47
C ASN A 552 -31.66 35.35 -7.22
N ILE A 553 -30.33 35.43 -7.21
CA ILE A 553 -29.53 34.94 -6.09
C ILE A 553 -29.82 35.66 -4.75
N CYS A 554 -30.31 36.91 -4.74
CA CYS A 554 -30.75 37.61 -3.51
C CYS A 554 -32.20 37.33 -3.10
N ASP A 555 -32.97 36.55 -3.87
CA ASP A 555 -34.34 36.20 -3.43
C ASP A 555 -34.33 35.49 -2.07
N LEU A 556 -33.20 34.89 -1.69
CA LEU A 556 -32.93 34.32 -0.37
C LEU A 556 -33.18 35.29 0.78
N ASP A 557 -32.82 36.57 0.62
CA ASP A 557 -32.90 37.56 1.69
C ASP A 557 -34.36 37.81 2.11
N THR A 558 -35.30 37.47 1.24
CA THR A 558 -36.74 37.67 1.43
C THR A 558 -37.44 36.49 2.12
N LEU A 559 -36.76 35.35 2.28
CA LEU A 559 -37.35 34.12 2.82
C LEU A 559 -37.71 34.22 4.31
N GLY A 560 -37.07 35.11 5.07
CA GLY A 560 -37.26 35.21 6.52
C GLY A 560 -36.64 34.03 7.27
N ASP A 561 -37.13 33.68 8.47
CA ASP A 561 -36.60 32.54 9.26
C ASP A 561 -37.34 31.23 8.93
N ILE A 562 -37.21 30.79 7.67
CA ILE A 562 -37.79 29.54 7.21
C ILE A 562 -37.21 28.37 8.02
N GLY A 563 -38.11 27.53 8.54
CA GLY A 563 -37.76 26.42 9.44
C GLY A 563 -37.58 26.84 10.90
N GLY A 564 -37.11 28.05 11.21
CA GLY A 564 -36.95 28.57 12.58
C GLY A 564 -35.57 28.33 13.22
N GLN A 565 -34.59 27.83 12.46
CA GLN A 565 -33.23 27.55 12.94
C GLN A 565 -32.31 28.78 12.84
N GLY A 566 -32.75 29.86 12.19
CA GLY A 566 -32.00 31.08 12.00
C GLY A 566 -31.04 31.07 10.82
N HIS A 567 -31.09 30.11 9.89
CA HIS A 567 -30.10 29.99 8.80
C HIS A 567 -30.06 31.24 7.90
N ILE A 568 -31.20 31.70 7.40
CA ILE A 568 -31.30 32.94 6.59
C ILE A 568 -31.00 34.19 7.46
N PRO A 569 -31.57 34.35 8.68
CA PRO A 569 -31.15 35.43 9.57
C PRO A 569 -29.64 35.50 9.85
N ILE A 570 -28.97 34.35 10.01
CA ILE A 570 -27.52 34.25 10.16
C ILE A 570 -26.84 34.72 8.87
N TRP A 571 -27.26 34.20 7.71
CA TRP A 571 -26.75 34.60 6.41
C TRP A 571 -26.81 36.12 6.22
N ASN A 572 -28.00 36.71 6.40
CA ASN A 572 -28.24 38.14 6.25
C ASN A 572 -27.36 38.98 7.20
N LYS A 573 -27.11 38.49 8.43
CA LYS A 573 -26.20 39.16 9.37
C LYS A 573 -24.74 39.05 8.91
N LEU A 574 -24.31 37.90 8.42
CA LEU A 574 -22.94 37.69 7.96
C LEU A 574 -22.63 38.50 6.70
N MET A 575 -23.58 38.64 5.79
CA MET A 575 -23.45 39.45 4.57
C MET A 575 -23.18 40.94 4.83
N LEU A 576 -23.46 41.45 6.03
CA LEU A 576 -23.07 42.81 6.43
C LEU A 576 -21.55 42.94 6.60
N ASN A 577 -20.84 41.87 6.93
CA ASN A 577 -19.39 41.92 7.11
C ASN A 577 -18.67 41.90 5.76
N ASN A 578 -17.87 42.93 5.47
CA ASN A 578 -17.16 43.04 4.19
C ASN A 578 -16.27 41.81 3.88
N ASN A 579 -15.58 41.25 4.88
CA ASN A 579 -14.72 40.07 4.64
C ASN A 579 -15.55 38.82 4.30
N PHE A 580 -16.75 38.69 4.87
CA PHE A 580 -17.66 37.58 4.51
C PHE A 580 -18.20 37.78 3.09
N PHE A 581 -18.67 39.00 2.78
CA PHE A 581 -19.18 39.35 1.45
C PHE A 581 -18.13 39.12 0.35
N GLU A 582 -16.91 39.63 0.53
CA GLU A 582 -15.79 39.40 -0.38
C GLU A 582 -15.48 37.90 -0.53
N SER A 583 -15.49 37.14 0.58
CA SER A 583 -15.27 35.69 0.52
C SER A 583 -16.36 34.97 -0.27
N TYR A 584 -17.62 35.38 -0.13
CA TYR A 584 -18.75 34.84 -0.86
C TYR A 584 -18.64 35.12 -2.35
N ILE A 585 -18.44 36.38 -2.75
CA ILE A 585 -18.34 36.75 -4.17
C ILE A 585 -17.12 36.11 -4.82
N ASN A 586 -15.96 36.12 -4.17
CA ASN A 586 -14.75 35.48 -4.69
C ASN A 586 -14.91 33.96 -4.83
N ARG A 587 -15.59 33.30 -3.87
CA ARG A 587 -15.87 31.86 -3.94
C ARG A 587 -16.86 31.54 -5.06
N PHE A 588 -17.93 32.32 -5.21
CA PHE A 588 -18.91 32.15 -6.28
C PHE A 588 -18.26 32.32 -7.65
N SER A 589 -17.46 33.38 -7.82
CA SER A 589 -16.72 33.66 -9.06
C SER A 589 -15.77 32.51 -9.42
N TYR A 590 -14.95 32.05 -8.46
CA TYR A 590 -14.08 30.90 -8.67
C TYR A 590 -14.85 29.65 -9.13
N LEU A 591 -15.98 29.35 -8.48
CA LEU A 591 -16.79 28.21 -8.85
C LEU A 591 -17.37 28.38 -10.27
N ASN A 592 -17.88 29.56 -10.63
CA ASN A 592 -18.40 29.85 -11.99
C ASN A 592 -17.34 29.69 -13.09
N ASP A 593 -16.08 30.08 -12.81
CA ASP A 593 -14.98 29.92 -13.77
C ASP A 593 -14.47 28.48 -13.87
N THR A 594 -14.80 27.63 -12.89
CA THR A 594 -14.30 26.26 -12.79
C THR A 594 -15.44 25.24 -12.84
N TYR A 595 -15.93 24.80 -11.69
CA TYR A 595 -16.84 23.66 -11.55
C TYR A 595 -18.31 23.97 -11.83
N LEU A 596 -18.71 25.25 -11.78
CA LEU A 596 -20.03 25.74 -12.18
C LEU A 596 -20.01 26.38 -13.58
N SER A 597 -18.90 26.26 -14.30
CA SER A 597 -18.83 26.64 -15.71
C SER A 597 -19.74 25.74 -16.55
N CYS A 598 -20.27 26.28 -17.66
CA CYS A 598 -21.13 25.49 -18.55
C CYS A 598 -20.44 24.23 -19.05
N ASP A 599 -19.17 24.35 -19.45
CA ASP A 599 -18.40 23.22 -19.97
C ASP A 599 -18.24 22.13 -18.90
N PHE A 600 -17.88 22.49 -17.66
CA PHE A 600 -17.73 21.48 -16.60
C PHE A 600 -19.07 20.83 -16.24
N LEU A 601 -20.12 21.62 -16.00
CA LEU A 601 -21.42 21.11 -15.58
C LEU A 601 -22.05 20.16 -16.60
N LEU A 602 -22.01 20.54 -17.88
CA LEU A 602 -22.58 19.72 -18.96
C LEU A 602 -21.78 18.43 -19.16
N ASN A 603 -20.45 18.50 -19.16
CA ASN A 603 -19.61 17.30 -19.25
C ASN A 603 -19.80 16.37 -18.03
N HIS A 604 -19.94 16.94 -16.83
CA HIS A 604 -20.17 16.16 -15.62
C HIS A 604 -21.55 15.49 -15.65
N LEU A 605 -22.61 16.21 -16.02
CA LEU A 605 -23.94 15.63 -16.21
C LEU A 605 -23.92 14.51 -17.26
N ASP A 606 -23.34 14.76 -18.43
CA ASP A 606 -23.22 13.76 -19.50
C ASP A 606 -22.49 12.51 -19.01
N SER A 607 -21.43 12.67 -18.21
CA SER A 607 -20.70 11.53 -17.63
C SER A 607 -21.59 10.63 -16.76
N LEU A 608 -22.53 11.21 -16.01
CA LEU A 608 -23.47 10.48 -15.16
C LEU A 608 -24.64 9.89 -15.95
N ILE A 609 -25.16 10.63 -16.94
CA ILE A 609 -26.21 10.14 -17.84
C ILE A 609 -25.72 8.92 -18.62
N ASN A 610 -24.49 8.95 -19.13
CA ASN A 610 -23.88 7.82 -19.85
C ASN A 610 -23.77 6.53 -19.02
N ILE A 611 -23.78 6.64 -17.69
CA ILE A 611 -23.79 5.48 -16.78
C ILE A 611 -25.18 4.83 -16.75
N ILE A 612 -26.25 5.63 -16.70
CA ILE A 612 -27.62 5.12 -16.50
C ILE A 612 -28.39 4.89 -17.81
N GLU A 613 -28.06 5.61 -18.88
CA GLU A 613 -28.74 5.52 -20.18
C GLU A 613 -28.87 4.08 -20.71
N PRO A 614 -27.82 3.22 -20.66
CA PRO A 614 -27.94 1.85 -21.15
C PRO A 614 -28.96 0.99 -20.37
N GLU A 615 -29.28 1.36 -19.13
CA GLU A 615 -30.23 0.65 -18.26
C GLU A 615 -31.67 1.15 -18.42
N MET A 616 -31.87 2.36 -18.94
CA MET A 616 -33.19 2.97 -19.08
C MET A 616 -34.20 2.12 -19.88
N PRO A 617 -33.84 1.36 -20.94
CA PRO A 617 -34.77 0.45 -21.60
C PRO A 617 -35.37 -0.62 -20.66
N ALA A 618 -34.58 -1.19 -19.75
CA ALA A 618 -35.05 -2.20 -18.80
C ALA A 618 -35.88 -1.57 -17.68
N GLN A 619 -35.46 -0.40 -17.17
CA GLN A 619 -36.25 0.45 -16.27
C GLN A 619 -37.65 0.74 -16.85
N ILE A 620 -37.72 1.19 -18.11
CA ILE A 620 -38.97 1.50 -18.81
C ILE A 620 -39.82 0.25 -19.04
N LEU A 621 -39.20 -0.88 -19.39
CA LEU A 621 -39.92 -2.14 -19.56
C LEU A 621 -40.61 -2.57 -18.26
N ARG A 622 -39.97 -2.34 -17.09
CA ARG A 622 -40.49 -2.73 -15.78
C ARG A 622 -41.56 -1.79 -15.23
N TRP A 623 -41.35 -0.48 -15.37
CA TRP A 623 -42.16 0.56 -14.72
C TRP A 623 -43.06 1.36 -15.65
N GLY A 624 -42.92 1.19 -16.97
CA GLY A 624 -43.58 1.99 -17.99
C GLY A 624 -42.79 3.25 -18.36
N GLY A 625 -43.42 4.16 -19.08
CA GLY A 625 -42.78 5.35 -19.64
C GLY A 625 -42.33 5.19 -21.09
N ASN A 626 -41.53 6.13 -21.57
CA ASN A 626 -41.06 6.21 -22.95
C ASN A 626 -39.65 6.80 -23.01
N ILE A 627 -38.76 6.17 -23.78
CA ILE A 627 -37.35 6.59 -23.87
C ILE A 627 -37.19 7.98 -24.50
N GLU A 628 -38.05 8.35 -25.46
CA GLU A 628 -38.06 9.69 -26.06
C GLU A 628 -38.47 10.75 -25.04
N THR A 629 -39.43 10.45 -24.15
CA THR A 629 -39.82 11.36 -23.05
C THR A 629 -38.68 11.53 -22.05
N TRP A 630 -38.02 10.44 -21.62
CA TRP A 630 -36.88 10.54 -20.73
C TRP A 630 -35.74 11.37 -21.36
N ASN A 631 -35.41 11.14 -22.64
CA ASN A 631 -34.43 11.94 -23.38
C ASN A 631 -34.82 13.43 -23.44
N GLN A 632 -36.11 13.74 -23.60
CA GLN A 632 -36.60 15.12 -23.55
C GLN A 632 -36.41 15.75 -22.17
N ASN A 633 -36.71 15.02 -21.08
CA ASN A 633 -36.51 15.50 -19.71
C ASN A 633 -35.03 15.80 -19.44
N VAL A 634 -34.12 14.91 -19.87
CA VAL A 634 -32.67 15.12 -19.76
C VAL A 634 -32.25 16.36 -20.56
N GLN A 635 -32.78 16.55 -21.77
CA GLN A 635 -32.49 17.73 -22.58
C GLN A 635 -33.02 19.03 -21.93
N GLU A 636 -34.16 19.01 -21.23
CA GLU A 636 -34.66 20.15 -20.47
C GLU A 636 -33.73 20.51 -19.30
N LEU A 637 -33.19 19.50 -18.59
CA LEU A 637 -32.17 19.72 -17.56
C LEU A 637 -30.89 20.34 -18.14
N VAL A 638 -30.40 19.83 -19.28
CA VAL A 638 -29.26 20.39 -20.03
C VAL A 638 -29.52 21.86 -20.39
N ASN A 639 -30.71 22.16 -20.92
CA ASN A 639 -31.08 23.53 -21.30
C ASN A 639 -31.12 24.47 -20.08
N PHE A 640 -31.67 24.00 -18.95
CA PHE A 640 -31.68 24.78 -17.70
C PHE A 640 -30.26 25.11 -17.26
N ILE A 641 -29.39 24.10 -17.16
CA ILE A 641 -28.00 24.26 -16.73
C ILE A 641 -27.27 25.24 -17.65
N SER A 642 -27.36 25.03 -18.96
CA SER A 642 -26.75 25.89 -19.97
C SER A 642 -27.22 27.35 -19.85
N ASN A 643 -28.51 27.59 -19.64
CA ASN A 643 -29.02 28.95 -19.47
C ASN A 643 -28.59 29.58 -18.14
N ARG A 644 -28.52 28.80 -17.07
CA ARG A 644 -28.13 29.26 -15.73
C ARG A 644 -26.65 29.67 -15.71
N CYS A 645 -25.74 28.79 -16.13
CA CYS A 645 -24.30 29.05 -16.11
C CYS A 645 -23.89 30.22 -17.01
N ASN A 646 -24.57 30.44 -18.15
CA ASN A 646 -24.29 31.59 -19.03
C ASN A 646 -24.72 32.95 -18.46
N ASN A 647 -25.70 32.98 -17.55
CA ASN A 647 -26.29 34.23 -17.05
C ASN A 647 -25.92 34.55 -15.60
N ILE A 648 -25.28 33.64 -14.88
CA ILE A 648 -25.10 33.74 -13.44
C ILE A 648 -24.27 34.97 -13.00
N ASN A 649 -23.22 35.34 -13.74
CA ASN A 649 -22.41 36.53 -13.41
C ASN A 649 -23.23 37.82 -13.53
N ASN A 650 -24.11 37.92 -14.54
CA ASN A 650 -25.02 39.05 -14.67
C ASN A 650 -26.09 39.03 -13.56
N ASN A 651 -26.55 37.86 -13.13
CA ASN A 651 -27.47 37.72 -12.00
C ASN A 651 -26.81 38.22 -10.70
N ILE A 652 -25.54 37.87 -10.45
CA ILE A 652 -24.75 38.39 -9.32
C ILE A 652 -24.64 39.91 -9.36
N LEU A 653 -24.26 40.46 -10.51
CA LEU A 653 -24.12 41.90 -10.67
C LEU A 653 -25.44 42.64 -10.42
N ASN A 654 -26.54 42.14 -10.98
CA ASN A 654 -27.86 42.75 -10.80
C ASN A 654 -28.38 42.67 -9.37
N CYS A 655 -27.97 41.61 -8.64
CA CYS A 655 -28.43 41.38 -7.29
C CYS A 655 -27.78 42.33 -6.27
N TYR A 656 -26.48 42.58 -6.44
CA TYR A 656 -25.68 43.43 -5.55
C TYR A 656 -25.26 44.72 -6.25
N ASP A 657 -26.15 45.35 -7.01
CA ASP A 657 -25.85 46.51 -7.86
C ASP A 657 -25.44 47.78 -7.09
N ASP A 658 -25.69 47.79 -5.78
CA ASP A 658 -25.26 48.83 -4.84
C ASP A 658 -23.84 48.62 -4.29
N GLN A 659 -23.32 47.38 -4.37
CA GLN A 659 -21.99 46.99 -3.90
C GLN A 659 -21.04 46.67 -5.06
N LEU A 660 -21.55 46.13 -6.17
CA LEU A 660 -20.84 45.69 -7.36
C LEU A 660 -21.22 46.57 -8.55
N SER A 661 -20.24 47.07 -9.29
CA SER A 661 -20.48 47.95 -10.45
C SER A 661 -20.29 47.26 -11.80
N ASN A 662 -19.37 46.30 -11.89
CA ASN A 662 -19.14 45.47 -13.07
C ASN A 662 -18.32 44.22 -12.70
N TYR A 663 -17.97 43.38 -13.68
CA TYR A 663 -16.92 42.36 -13.56
C TYR A 663 -16.00 42.38 -14.78
N HIS A 664 -14.77 41.92 -14.58
CA HIS A 664 -13.71 41.88 -15.59
C HIS A 664 -12.94 40.58 -15.51
N ASN A 665 -12.28 40.23 -16.60
CA ASN A 665 -11.47 39.03 -16.70
C ASN A 665 -10.00 39.31 -16.45
N ILE A 666 -9.37 38.50 -15.60
CA ILE A 666 -7.93 38.44 -15.43
C ILE A 666 -7.39 37.16 -16.05
N THR A 667 -6.47 37.30 -17.00
CA THR A 667 -5.69 36.17 -17.52
C THR A 667 -4.39 36.07 -16.71
N ILE A 668 -4.19 34.96 -16.01
CA ILE A 668 -2.94 34.72 -15.28
C ILE A 668 -2.06 33.82 -16.13
N ILE A 669 -0.84 34.26 -16.40
CA ILE A 669 0.14 33.53 -17.19
C ILE A 669 1.49 33.47 -16.49
N SER A 670 2.27 32.46 -16.84
CA SER A 670 3.65 32.34 -16.39
C SER A 670 4.59 31.94 -17.52
N ASN A 671 5.86 32.31 -17.38
CA ASN A 671 6.92 32.03 -18.34
C ASN A 671 7.50 30.60 -18.27
N ILE A 672 7.21 29.85 -17.20
CA ILE A 672 7.74 28.51 -16.96
C ILE A 672 6.59 27.57 -16.60
N GLU A 673 6.58 26.38 -17.19
CA GLU A 673 5.71 25.26 -16.78
C GLU A 673 6.26 24.65 -15.48
N ASN A 674 5.40 24.35 -14.50
CA ASN A 674 5.78 23.90 -13.14
C ASN A 674 6.62 24.94 -12.38
N ASN A 675 5.96 26.05 -12.03
CA ASN A 675 6.55 27.25 -11.48
C ASN A 675 6.31 27.42 -9.98
N GLY A 676 5.67 26.44 -9.33
CA GLY A 676 5.13 26.54 -7.98
C GLY A 676 3.60 26.57 -7.95
N GLU A 677 3.05 26.91 -6.79
CA GLU A 677 1.60 27.01 -6.57
C GLU A 677 1.15 28.47 -6.60
N ILE A 678 0.11 28.75 -7.39
CA ILE A 678 -0.51 30.08 -7.48
C ILE A 678 -1.94 29.98 -6.98
N TYR A 679 -2.30 30.86 -6.06
CA TYR A 679 -3.64 30.96 -5.50
C TYR A 679 -4.24 32.32 -5.83
N LEU A 680 -5.50 32.32 -6.28
CA LEU A 680 -6.34 33.51 -6.40
C LEU A 680 -7.48 33.39 -5.36
N ASN A 681 -7.51 34.30 -4.39
CA ASN A 681 -8.47 34.33 -3.29
C ASN A 681 -8.50 33.02 -2.48
N ASN A 682 -7.33 32.45 -2.19
CA ASN A 682 -7.14 31.14 -1.56
C ASN A 682 -7.58 29.93 -2.41
N ASN A 683 -7.95 30.12 -3.68
CA ASN A 683 -8.26 29.01 -4.59
C ASN A 683 -7.05 28.72 -5.48
N TYR A 684 -6.64 27.45 -5.51
CA TYR A 684 -5.51 26.99 -6.32
C TYR A 684 -5.84 27.08 -7.82
N ILE A 685 -4.93 27.67 -8.58
CA ILE A 685 -5.00 27.73 -10.04
C ILE A 685 -4.26 26.52 -10.61
N SER A 686 -5.03 25.54 -11.09
CA SER A 686 -4.48 24.26 -11.54
C SER A 686 -3.86 24.29 -12.94
N ASN A 687 -4.24 25.25 -13.80
CA ASN A 687 -3.78 25.32 -15.19
C ASN A 687 -3.47 26.76 -15.58
N LEU A 688 -2.36 26.99 -16.29
CA LEU A 688 -2.00 28.27 -16.90
C LEU A 688 -1.89 28.11 -18.43
N PRO A 689 -2.29 29.11 -19.24
CA PRO A 689 -2.94 30.36 -18.83
C PRO A 689 -4.33 30.09 -18.24
N SER A 690 -4.68 30.76 -17.14
CA SER A 690 -6.02 30.70 -16.54
C SER A 690 -6.77 32.00 -16.78
N LEU A 691 -8.01 31.91 -17.25
CA LEU A 691 -8.94 33.03 -17.32
C LEU A 691 -9.85 32.99 -16.09
N ASN A 692 -9.90 34.07 -15.31
CA ASN A 692 -10.73 34.16 -14.11
C ASN A 692 -11.52 35.47 -14.11
N THR A 693 -12.72 35.44 -13.59
CA THR A 693 -13.63 36.58 -13.43
C THR A 693 -13.40 37.21 -12.05
N CYS A 694 -13.24 38.54 -12.00
CA CYS A 694 -13.20 39.32 -10.78
C CYS A 694 -14.26 40.42 -10.83
N PHE A 695 -15.05 40.58 -9.78
CA PHE A 695 -16.02 41.67 -9.66
C PHE A 695 -15.35 42.97 -9.20
N GLU A 696 -15.78 44.11 -9.74
CA GLU A 696 -15.36 45.44 -9.26
C GLU A 696 -15.78 45.65 -7.80
N ASN A 697 -15.03 46.48 -7.07
CA ASN A 697 -15.21 46.75 -5.63
C ASN A 697 -15.02 45.53 -4.71
N ILE A 698 -14.51 44.42 -5.24
CA ILE A 698 -14.10 43.25 -4.45
C ILE A 698 -12.59 43.12 -4.49
N ASN A 699 -11.97 43.18 -3.32
CA ASN A 699 -10.55 42.98 -3.20
C ASN A 699 -10.16 41.54 -3.56
N GLN A 700 -9.17 41.43 -4.45
CA GLN A 700 -8.60 40.17 -4.91
C GLN A 700 -7.27 39.95 -4.21
N ASN A 701 -6.92 38.71 -3.91
CA ASN A 701 -5.63 38.33 -3.34
C ASN A 701 -4.95 37.29 -4.23
N ILE A 702 -3.67 37.51 -4.55
CA ILE A 702 -2.80 36.51 -5.16
C ILE A 702 -1.81 36.05 -4.10
N GLU A 703 -1.62 34.73 -3.97
CA GLU A 703 -0.50 34.12 -3.25
C GLU A 703 0.30 33.24 -4.20
N ILE A 704 1.62 33.29 -4.11
CA ILE A 704 2.55 32.56 -4.97
C ILE A 704 3.57 31.85 -4.10
N PHE A 705 3.65 30.53 -4.26
CA PHE A 705 4.61 29.66 -3.60
C PHE A 705 5.51 29.03 -4.66
N PRO A 706 6.68 29.64 -4.98
CA PRO A 706 7.58 29.10 -5.99
C PRO A 706 8.06 27.70 -5.67
N ASP A 707 8.25 26.88 -6.70
CA ASP A 707 8.89 25.57 -6.56
C ASP A 707 10.34 25.69 -6.06
N LEU A 708 10.85 24.60 -5.44
CA LEU A 708 12.18 24.56 -4.78
C LEU A 708 13.38 25.00 -5.63
N ASN A 709 13.25 25.02 -6.96
CA ASN A 709 14.32 25.39 -7.89
C ASN A 709 14.16 26.80 -8.48
N PHE A 710 13.11 27.53 -8.11
CA PHE A 710 12.76 28.81 -8.70
C PHE A 710 12.53 29.88 -7.63
N ASP A 711 12.77 31.12 -8.01
CA ASP A 711 12.36 32.32 -7.28
C ASP A 711 11.54 33.21 -8.20
N ILE A 712 10.73 34.09 -7.61
CA ILE A 712 9.94 35.05 -8.37
C ILE A 712 10.90 36.12 -8.89
N ASP A 713 10.94 36.32 -10.20
CA ASP A 713 11.74 37.36 -10.82
C ASP A 713 10.97 38.67 -10.93
N THR A 714 9.84 38.64 -11.61
CA THR A 714 8.99 39.82 -11.84
C THR A 714 7.52 39.43 -11.89
N ILE A 715 6.68 40.32 -11.36
CA ILE A 715 5.22 40.23 -11.47
C ILE A 715 4.72 41.58 -11.98
N PHE A 716 3.92 41.56 -13.05
CA PHE A 716 3.31 42.78 -13.55
C PHE A 716 2.00 42.49 -14.27
N PHE A 717 1.14 43.50 -14.26
CA PHE A 717 -0.04 43.58 -15.09
C PHE A 717 0.33 44.18 -16.45
N VAL A 718 -0.30 43.72 -17.52
CA VAL A 718 -0.06 44.25 -18.88
C VAL A 718 -0.60 45.67 -19.01
N ASN A 719 -1.78 45.95 -18.44
CA ASN A 719 -2.46 47.23 -18.56
C ASN A 719 -2.45 48.07 -17.26
N ASN A 720 -2.19 47.45 -16.11
CA ASN A 720 -2.08 48.12 -14.80
C ASN A 720 -0.64 48.50 -14.40
N THR A 721 -0.48 49.41 -13.43
CA THR A 721 0.85 49.84 -12.91
C THR A 721 1.63 48.69 -12.22
N PRO A 722 2.98 48.62 -12.30
CA PRO A 722 3.77 47.56 -11.66
C PRO A 722 3.60 47.53 -10.14
N ILE A 723 3.51 46.33 -9.57
CA ILE A 723 3.39 46.12 -8.13
C ILE A 723 4.77 46.27 -7.48
N SER A 724 4.91 47.14 -6.48
CA SER A 724 6.14 47.24 -5.69
C SER A 724 6.00 46.52 -4.33
N ASN A 725 6.85 45.50 -4.15
CA ASN A 725 7.31 44.87 -2.90
C ASN A 725 6.29 44.10 -2.04
N ASN A 726 5.94 42.90 -2.51
CA ASN A 726 6.08 41.63 -1.78
C ASN A 726 5.79 40.51 -2.80
N PHE A 727 6.80 39.75 -3.24
CA PHE A 727 6.64 38.85 -4.40
C PHE A 727 5.65 37.69 -4.14
N ASN A 728 5.47 37.28 -2.89
CA ASN A 728 4.76 36.03 -2.58
C ASN A 728 3.28 36.23 -2.28
N SER A 729 2.81 37.45 -1.99
CA SER A 729 1.39 37.73 -1.83
C SER A 729 1.08 39.21 -1.95
N PHE A 730 0.01 39.55 -2.67
CA PHE A 730 -0.48 40.92 -2.80
C PHE A 730 -1.97 40.97 -3.07
N ASN A 731 -2.57 42.12 -2.75
CA ASN A 731 -3.96 42.43 -3.02
C ASN A 731 -4.08 43.36 -4.23
N PHE A 732 -5.16 43.23 -5.01
CA PHE A 732 -5.47 44.11 -6.12
C PHE A 732 -6.97 44.23 -6.35
N GLU A 733 -7.37 45.27 -7.08
CA GLU A 733 -8.71 45.44 -7.62
C GLU A 733 -8.63 45.50 -9.15
N LEU A 734 -9.58 44.86 -9.82
CA LEU A 734 -9.62 44.81 -11.29
C LEU A 734 -10.71 45.75 -11.81
N LEU A 735 -10.31 46.75 -12.62
CA LEU A 735 -11.21 47.78 -13.16
C LEU A 735 -11.47 47.65 -14.67
N PHE A 736 -10.73 46.75 -15.33
CA PHE A 736 -10.82 46.41 -16.74
C PHE A 736 -10.13 45.06 -16.95
N ASP A 737 -10.42 44.38 -18.07
CA ASP A 737 -9.74 43.14 -18.44
C ASP A 737 -8.21 43.32 -18.49
N ASP A 738 -7.47 42.43 -17.82
CA ASP A 738 -6.02 42.51 -17.77
C ASP A 738 -5.35 41.12 -17.80
N THR A 739 -4.04 41.11 -17.99
CA THR A 739 -3.20 39.92 -17.91
C THR A 739 -2.16 40.11 -16.83
N LEU A 740 -2.14 39.21 -15.86
CA LEU A 740 -1.10 39.13 -14.84
C LEU A 740 -0.01 38.16 -15.31
N ILE A 741 1.19 38.69 -15.48
CA ILE A 741 2.36 37.90 -15.90
C ILE A 741 3.24 37.68 -14.67
N ILE A 742 3.46 36.41 -14.33
CA ILE A 742 4.34 35.97 -13.24
C ILE A 742 5.55 35.29 -13.86
N ASN A 743 6.69 35.96 -13.81
CA ASN A 743 7.96 35.43 -14.29
C ASN A 743 8.78 34.84 -13.14
N PHE A 744 9.18 33.58 -13.33
CA PHE A 744 10.10 32.90 -12.44
C PHE A 744 11.50 32.88 -13.04
N LYS A 745 12.51 32.88 -12.16
CA LYS A 745 13.92 32.64 -12.50
C LYS A 745 14.44 31.43 -11.73
N PRO A 746 15.33 30.61 -12.31
CA PRO A 746 15.96 29.53 -11.57
C PRO A 746 16.81 30.08 -10.42
N LEU A 747 16.87 29.33 -9.32
CA LEU A 747 17.81 29.61 -8.23
C LEU A 747 19.24 29.26 -8.67
N ASN A 748 20.19 30.13 -8.30
CA ASN A 748 21.62 29.93 -8.58
C ASN A 748 22.15 28.70 -7.83
N SER A 749 22.94 27.86 -8.51
CA SER A 749 23.52 26.66 -7.90
C SER A 749 24.96 26.40 -8.30
N VAL A 750 25.70 25.70 -7.43
CA VAL A 750 27.06 25.24 -7.71
C VAL A 750 27.21 23.77 -7.36
N ASN A 751 27.62 22.97 -8.34
CA ASN A 751 28.00 21.56 -8.18
C ASN A 751 29.51 21.47 -8.01
N ILE A 752 29.96 20.74 -7.00
CA ILE A 752 31.39 20.60 -6.67
C ILE A 752 31.79 19.13 -6.72
N ASN A 753 32.89 18.81 -7.42
CA ASN A 753 33.40 17.44 -7.60
C ASN A 753 34.95 17.36 -7.64
N THR A 754 35.51 16.15 -7.64
CA THR A 754 36.94 15.85 -7.80
C THR A 754 37.18 14.78 -8.86
N ILE A 755 38.30 14.83 -9.59
CA ILE A 755 38.76 13.80 -10.52
C ILE A 755 40.24 13.47 -10.26
N PRO A 756 40.63 12.19 -10.09
CA PRO A 756 39.77 11.02 -9.84
C PRO A 756 38.86 11.20 -8.61
N ASN A 757 37.79 10.40 -8.52
CA ASN A 757 36.93 10.43 -7.33
C ASN A 757 37.74 10.00 -6.09
N ASP A 758 37.46 10.62 -4.95
CA ASP A 758 37.99 10.26 -3.61
C ASP A 758 39.51 10.42 -3.38
N VAL A 759 40.29 11.01 -4.31
CA VAL A 759 41.76 11.17 -4.15
C VAL A 759 42.19 12.53 -3.57
N GLY A 760 41.26 13.47 -3.41
CA GLY A 760 41.50 14.83 -2.93
C GLY A 760 40.31 15.39 -2.15
N SER A 761 40.51 16.48 -1.41
CA SER A 761 39.45 17.09 -0.58
C SER A 761 39.28 18.57 -0.91
N ILE A 762 38.06 19.09 -0.75
CA ILE A 762 37.71 20.48 -1.06
C ILE A 762 37.16 21.14 0.20
N SER A 763 37.64 22.35 0.50
CA SER A 763 37.05 23.22 1.52
C SER A 763 36.14 24.25 0.85
N PHE A 764 34.90 24.38 1.32
CA PHE A 764 33.92 25.40 0.92
C PHE A 764 33.78 26.44 2.03
N ASN A 765 34.06 27.71 1.73
CA ASN A 765 34.03 28.82 2.70
C ASN A 765 34.72 28.48 4.03
N ASN A 766 35.94 27.94 3.96
CA ASN A 766 36.78 27.50 5.08
C ASN A 766 36.27 26.27 5.87
N SER A 767 35.29 25.53 5.36
CA SER A 767 34.81 24.28 5.97
C SER A 767 35.03 23.11 5.01
N LEU A 768 35.58 22.00 5.50
CA LEU A 768 35.83 20.80 4.69
C LEU A 768 34.50 20.18 4.21
N ILE A 769 34.40 19.86 2.93
CA ILE A 769 33.28 19.10 2.37
C ILE A 769 33.51 17.62 2.67
N ASN A 770 32.58 16.98 3.38
CA ASN A 770 32.74 15.60 3.83
C ASN A 770 32.31 14.55 2.79
N ASN A 771 31.49 14.94 1.80
CA ASN A 771 30.98 14.04 0.75
C ASN A 771 30.98 14.79 -0.60
N LEU A 772 31.70 14.26 -1.60
CA LEU A 772 31.70 14.76 -2.97
C LEU A 772 31.23 13.64 -3.91
N PRO A 773 30.48 13.93 -5.00
CA PRO A 773 30.01 15.26 -5.43
C PRO A 773 28.89 15.82 -4.55
N ILE A 774 28.75 17.15 -4.50
CA ILE A 774 27.69 17.85 -3.75
C ILE A 774 27.18 19.08 -4.52
N GLN A 775 25.91 19.44 -4.32
CA GLN A 775 25.28 20.66 -4.86
C GLN A 775 24.91 21.63 -3.74
N TYR A 776 25.14 22.92 -3.96
CA TYR A 776 24.66 24.00 -3.10
C TYR A 776 23.78 24.98 -3.88
N VAL A 777 22.69 25.45 -3.27
CA VAL A 777 21.79 26.49 -3.81
C VAL A 777 22.03 27.80 -3.04
N LEU A 778 22.65 28.79 -3.69
CA LEU A 778 23.05 30.07 -3.08
C LEU A 778 23.47 31.10 -4.13
N SER A 779 23.55 32.37 -3.71
CA SER A 779 24.03 33.48 -4.51
C SER A 779 25.18 34.23 -3.82
N GLY A 780 26.07 34.85 -4.62
CA GLY A 780 27.19 35.65 -4.12
C GLY A 780 28.56 35.00 -4.32
N ILE A 781 29.57 35.54 -3.64
CA ILE A 781 30.96 35.05 -3.74
C ILE A 781 31.14 33.82 -2.86
N ILE A 782 31.64 32.73 -3.45
CA ILE A 782 32.09 31.53 -2.75
C ILE A 782 33.61 31.40 -2.82
N TYR A 783 34.18 30.73 -1.81
CA TYR A 783 35.59 30.40 -1.74
C TYR A 783 35.78 28.88 -1.67
N LEU A 784 36.59 28.34 -2.58
CA LEU A 784 36.94 26.93 -2.69
C LEU A 784 38.46 26.76 -2.53
N GLU A 785 38.89 25.73 -1.83
CA GLU A 785 40.31 25.37 -1.69
C GLU A 785 40.50 23.87 -1.86
N ALA A 786 41.42 23.46 -2.74
CA ALA A 786 41.77 22.07 -2.98
C ALA A 786 42.91 21.62 -2.05
N ASN A 787 42.74 20.45 -1.44
CA ASN A 787 43.64 19.90 -0.44
C ASN A 787 44.03 18.46 -0.80
N ASN A 788 45.34 18.19 -0.87
CA ASN A 788 45.87 16.86 -1.15
C ASN A 788 45.62 15.93 0.05
N LEU A 789 44.99 14.77 -0.21
CA LEU A 789 44.63 13.80 0.84
C LEU A 789 45.79 12.84 1.17
N ASN A 790 46.72 12.60 0.23
CA ASN A 790 47.87 11.70 0.41
C ASN A 790 49.12 12.19 -0.36
N ASN A 791 50.27 11.54 -0.18
CA ASN A 791 51.54 11.88 -0.86
C ASN A 791 51.65 11.35 -2.30
N GLN A 792 50.63 10.64 -2.80
CA GLN A 792 50.66 10.05 -4.16
C GLN A 792 50.01 10.97 -5.19
N TYR A 793 49.03 11.77 -4.80
CA TYR A 793 48.29 12.66 -5.69
C TYR A 793 48.45 14.13 -5.29
N TYR A 794 48.70 15.00 -6.27
CA TYR A 794 48.75 16.45 -6.08
C TYR A 794 47.69 17.15 -6.92
N PHE A 795 47.07 18.21 -6.38
CA PHE A 795 46.14 19.06 -7.09
C PHE A 795 46.83 19.68 -8.33
N ASP A 796 46.15 19.57 -9.47
CA ASP A 796 46.59 20.06 -10.76
C ASP A 796 45.89 21.40 -11.06
N TYR A 797 44.58 21.36 -11.31
CA TYR A 797 43.78 22.55 -11.64
C TYR A 797 42.29 22.37 -11.32
N TRP A 798 41.56 23.48 -11.29
CA TRP A 798 40.09 23.49 -11.28
C TRP A 798 39.54 23.56 -12.70
N LEU A 799 38.46 22.83 -12.97
CA LEU A 799 37.61 23.00 -14.14
C LEU A 799 36.30 23.63 -13.69
N VAL A 800 36.01 24.84 -14.15
CA VAL A 800 34.79 25.60 -13.85
C VAL A 800 34.05 25.90 -15.15
N ASN A 801 32.88 25.29 -15.38
CA ASN A 801 32.09 25.47 -16.61
C ASN A 801 32.96 25.51 -17.89
N ASP A 802 33.81 24.50 -18.07
CA ASP A 802 34.77 24.34 -19.18
C ASP A 802 36.03 25.24 -19.17
N SER A 803 36.22 26.08 -18.15
CA SER A 803 37.42 26.91 -18.00
C SER A 803 38.40 26.32 -16.99
N ILE A 804 39.69 26.26 -17.36
CA ILE A 804 40.77 25.76 -16.50
C ILE A 804 41.34 26.90 -15.65
N ILE A 805 41.44 26.67 -14.33
CA ILE A 805 42.02 27.60 -13.37
C ILE A 805 43.11 26.89 -12.56
N ASP A 806 44.35 27.31 -12.78
CA ASP A 806 45.57 26.76 -12.15
C ASP A 806 45.93 27.57 -10.88
N GLN A 807 45.02 27.57 -9.92
CA GLN A 807 45.22 28.18 -8.60
C GLN A 807 44.55 27.29 -7.54
N ASN A 808 45.28 26.98 -6.47
CA ASN A 808 44.77 26.08 -5.43
C ASN A 808 43.52 26.64 -4.72
N ASN A 809 43.48 27.97 -4.54
CA ASN A 809 42.34 28.71 -4.00
C ASN A 809 41.55 29.36 -5.14
N LEU A 810 40.24 29.15 -5.12
CA LEU A 810 39.31 29.59 -6.15
C LEU A 810 38.20 30.43 -5.52
N SER A 811 38.06 31.68 -5.97
CA SER A 811 36.92 32.54 -5.62
C SER A 811 36.00 32.69 -6.83
N LEU A 812 34.72 32.33 -6.67
CA LEU A 812 33.72 32.41 -7.74
C LEU A 812 32.55 33.28 -7.31
N PHE A 813 32.08 34.14 -8.19
CA PHE A 813 30.80 34.83 -8.02
C PHE A 813 29.71 34.02 -8.73
N ILE A 814 28.78 33.45 -7.95
CA ILE A 814 27.74 32.56 -8.48
C ILE A 814 26.55 33.39 -8.95
N GLU A 815 26.46 33.52 -10.27
CA GLU A 815 25.38 34.14 -11.02
C GLU A 815 24.90 33.17 -12.12
N GLY A 816 24.18 32.13 -11.72
CA GLY A 816 23.74 31.01 -12.57
C GLY A 816 24.16 29.65 -12.01
N ASN A 817 24.18 28.63 -12.89
CA ASN A 817 24.63 27.27 -12.54
C ASN A 817 26.11 27.08 -12.87
N PHE A 818 26.88 26.57 -11.90
CA PHE A 818 28.31 26.30 -12.03
C PHE A 818 28.62 24.84 -11.72
N ASP A 819 29.36 24.17 -12.59
CA ASP A 819 30.01 22.89 -12.33
C ASP A 819 31.50 23.14 -12.08
N VAL A 820 31.97 22.80 -10.88
CA VAL A 820 33.33 23.02 -10.40
C VAL A 820 33.98 21.70 -10.04
N THR A 821 35.06 21.32 -10.73
CA THR A 821 35.76 20.06 -10.50
C THR A 821 37.26 20.29 -10.22
N ALA A 822 37.80 19.73 -9.13
CA ALA A 822 39.25 19.71 -8.89
C ALA A 822 39.92 18.47 -9.49
N PHE A 823 41.01 18.64 -10.25
CA PHE A 823 41.80 17.55 -10.84
C PHE A 823 43.10 17.26 -10.06
N TYR A 824 43.52 16.00 -10.00
CA TYR A 824 44.74 15.54 -9.29
C TYR A 824 45.61 14.55 -10.13
N SER A 825 46.96 14.57 -9.98
CA SER A 825 47.98 13.81 -10.77
C SER A 825 49.00 13.01 -9.90
N GLU A 826 49.65 11.94 -10.43
CA GLU A 826 50.53 10.93 -9.71
C GLU A 826 52.07 11.00 -10.04
N GLN A 827 52.99 10.46 -9.21
CA GLN A 827 54.49 10.50 -9.33
C GLN A 827 55.22 9.11 -9.49
N ILE A 828 56.37 8.97 -10.23
CA ILE A 828 57.08 7.68 -10.59
C ILE A 828 58.65 7.68 -10.37
N GLU A 829 59.30 6.54 -9.99
CA GLU A 829 60.78 6.34 -9.74
C GLU A 829 61.48 5.13 -10.49
N PHE A 830 62.83 5.08 -10.62
CA PHE A 830 63.65 4.10 -11.41
C PHE A 830 64.95 3.58 -10.72
N SER A 831 65.41 2.36 -11.08
CA SER A 831 66.58 1.61 -10.52
C SER A 831 67.50 0.95 -11.60
N ASP A 832 68.79 0.70 -11.30
CA ASP A 832 69.83 0.13 -12.20
C ASP A 832 70.10 -1.39 -12.01
N ILE A 833 69.90 -2.22 -13.04
CA ILE A 833 70.15 -3.68 -13.00
C ILE A 833 71.29 -4.12 -13.95
N TYR A 834 72.28 -4.88 -13.45
CA TYR A 834 73.44 -5.39 -14.21
C TYR A 834 73.33 -6.89 -14.52
N PHE A 835 73.52 -7.32 -15.78
CA PHE A 835 73.45 -8.73 -16.18
C PHE A 835 74.80 -9.34 -16.56
N LYS A 836 75.08 -10.62 -16.24
CA LYS A 836 76.36 -11.30 -16.57
C LYS A 836 76.21 -12.80 -16.87
N ILE A 837 77.16 -13.39 -17.63
CA ILE A 837 77.24 -14.83 -17.95
C ILE A 837 78.58 -15.42 -17.45
N ASP A 838 78.57 -16.65 -16.92
CA ASP A 838 79.76 -17.33 -16.39
C ASP A 838 79.75 -18.86 -16.70
N PRO A 839 80.80 -19.44 -17.30
CA PRO A 839 81.97 -18.78 -17.89
C PRO A 839 81.61 -17.92 -19.12
N GLU A 840 82.43 -16.93 -19.44
CA GLU A 840 82.15 -16.05 -20.59
C GLU A 840 81.97 -16.86 -21.89
N ASN A 841 80.99 -16.45 -22.70
CA ASN A 841 80.57 -17.10 -23.95
C ASN A 841 79.97 -18.50 -23.80
N SER A 842 79.54 -18.90 -22.60
CA SER A 842 78.88 -20.20 -22.39
C SER A 842 77.38 -20.21 -22.70
N GLY A 843 76.77 -19.06 -23.02
CA GLY A 843 75.35 -18.92 -23.32
C GLY A 843 74.90 -17.47 -23.54
N TYR A 844 73.58 -17.24 -23.50
CA TYR A 844 72.90 -15.96 -23.71
C TYR A 844 71.82 -15.70 -22.64
N ILE A 845 71.48 -14.43 -22.41
CA ILE A 845 70.35 -13.98 -21.57
C ILE A 845 69.34 -13.22 -22.43
N TYR A 846 68.04 -13.46 -22.19
CA TYR A 846 66.91 -12.74 -22.75
C TYR A 846 66.13 -12.05 -21.62
N MET A 847 65.67 -10.83 -21.84
CA MET A 847 64.78 -10.07 -20.95
C MET A 847 63.48 -9.76 -21.71
N ASP A 848 62.34 -10.20 -21.15
CA ASP A 848 61.00 -10.09 -21.73
C ASP A 848 60.92 -10.51 -23.21
N GLY A 849 61.61 -11.61 -23.53
CA GLY A 849 61.63 -12.19 -24.86
C GLY A 849 62.64 -11.60 -25.84
N ASN A 850 63.43 -10.59 -25.44
CA ASN A 850 64.46 -9.99 -26.28
C ASN A 850 65.86 -10.35 -25.76
N MET A 851 66.78 -10.75 -26.65
CA MET A 851 68.17 -11.01 -26.27
C MET A 851 68.82 -9.70 -25.83
N ILE A 852 69.47 -9.71 -24.67
CA ILE A 852 70.15 -8.53 -24.14
C ILE A 852 71.66 -8.68 -24.25
N ASP A 853 72.35 -7.57 -24.47
CA ASP A 853 73.80 -7.52 -24.38
C ASP A 853 74.20 -7.44 -22.90
N VAL A 854 74.88 -8.48 -22.44
CA VAL A 854 75.27 -8.65 -21.03
C VAL A 854 76.55 -7.88 -20.72
N ASN A 855 76.86 -7.72 -19.43
CA ASN A 855 77.96 -6.92 -18.89
C ASN A 855 77.76 -5.39 -18.93
N GLN A 856 76.51 -4.90 -18.90
CA GLN A 856 76.14 -3.49 -18.74
C GLN A 856 74.91 -3.30 -17.83
N ASN A 857 74.67 -2.06 -17.38
CA ASN A 857 73.52 -1.66 -16.55
C ASN A 857 72.29 -1.31 -17.41
N PHE A 858 71.10 -1.61 -16.89
CA PHE A 858 69.80 -1.24 -17.44
C PHE A 858 68.99 -0.44 -16.40
N MET A 859 68.57 0.78 -16.74
CA MET A 859 67.64 1.56 -15.90
C MET A 859 66.21 1.06 -16.12
N LEU A 860 65.56 0.56 -15.07
CA LEU A 860 64.22 -0.03 -15.10
C LEU A 860 63.36 0.54 -13.96
N GLN A 861 62.05 0.64 -14.16
CA GLN A 861 61.13 1.28 -13.20
C GLN A 861 61.02 0.45 -11.91
N GLU A 862 61.06 1.11 -10.75
CA GLU A 862 60.84 0.43 -9.47
C GLU A 862 59.39 -0.06 -9.34
N ASN A 863 59.21 -1.18 -8.62
CA ASN A 863 57.95 -1.92 -8.46
C ASN A 863 57.40 -2.56 -9.76
N SER A 864 58.25 -2.76 -10.76
CA SER A 864 57.93 -3.54 -11.97
C SER A 864 58.61 -4.92 -11.96
N ASN A 865 58.03 -5.88 -12.68
CA ASN A 865 58.59 -7.23 -12.82
C ASN A 865 59.12 -7.46 -14.25
N ILE A 866 60.27 -8.12 -14.36
CA ILE A 866 60.87 -8.55 -15.64
C ILE A 866 61.05 -10.07 -15.68
N LEU A 867 60.87 -10.67 -16.85
CA LEU A 867 61.11 -12.09 -17.08
C LEU A 867 62.43 -12.32 -17.81
N LEU A 868 63.33 -13.06 -17.17
CA LEU A 868 64.64 -13.42 -17.71
C LEU A 868 64.67 -14.87 -18.17
N GLN A 869 65.40 -15.15 -19.26
CA GLN A 869 65.60 -16.50 -19.78
C GLN A 869 67.05 -16.72 -20.24
N SER A 870 67.62 -17.91 -19.96
CA SER A 870 68.98 -18.27 -20.37
C SER A 870 69.01 -19.40 -21.41
N TYR A 871 70.00 -19.34 -22.32
CA TYR A 871 70.23 -20.37 -23.35
C TYR A 871 71.71 -20.74 -23.43
N PRO A 872 72.09 -22.03 -23.34
CA PRO A 872 73.49 -22.44 -23.41
C PRO A 872 74.05 -22.42 -24.84
N GLU A 873 75.34 -22.08 -24.97
CA GLU A 873 76.12 -22.23 -26.19
C GLU A 873 76.55 -23.71 -26.38
N ASN A 874 76.93 -24.09 -27.61
CA ASN A 874 77.25 -25.49 -27.91
C ASN A 874 78.40 -26.04 -27.02
N GLY A 875 78.17 -27.20 -26.40
CA GLY A 875 79.09 -27.82 -25.44
C GLY A 875 78.83 -27.46 -23.98
N PHE A 876 77.92 -26.53 -23.69
CA PHE A 876 77.51 -26.16 -22.34
C PHE A 876 76.06 -26.55 -22.04
N LYS A 877 75.71 -26.59 -20.75
CA LYS A 877 74.34 -26.65 -20.24
C LYS A 877 74.19 -25.60 -19.13
N PHE A 878 73.00 -25.01 -19.04
CA PHE A 878 72.68 -24.07 -17.97
C PHE A 878 72.67 -24.78 -16.61
N LYS A 879 73.19 -24.10 -15.59
CA LYS A 879 73.29 -24.60 -14.23
C LYS A 879 72.30 -23.88 -13.30
N ASN A 880 72.45 -22.56 -13.14
CA ASN A 880 71.60 -21.74 -12.28
C ASN A 880 71.80 -20.23 -12.52
N TRP A 881 70.86 -19.42 -12.03
CA TRP A 881 70.98 -17.98 -11.84
C TRP A 881 71.54 -17.66 -10.45
N GLU A 882 72.33 -16.60 -10.36
CA GLU A 882 72.84 -16.02 -9.09
C GLU A 882 72.61 -14.50 -9.09
N TYR A 883 72.00 -13.95 -8.04
CA TYR A 883 71.79 -12.50 -7.90
C TYR A 883 71.83 -12.05 -6.44
N TYR A 884 72.15 -10.78 -6.19
CA TYR A 884 72.64 -10.32 -4.88
C TYR A 884 71.54 -10.29 -3.82
N PHE A 885 70.32 -9.92 -4.20
CA PHE A 885 69.17 -9.78 -3.29
C PHE A 885 68.14 -10.92 -3.40
N GLY A 886 68.55 -12.09 -3.89
CA GLY A 886 67.68 -13.28 -3.86
C GLY A 886 68.43 -14.61 -3.82
N SER A 887 67.67 -15.69 -4.02
CA SER A 887 68.16 -17.07 -3.91
C SER A 887 68.46 -17.67 -5.28
N GLU A 888 69.48 -18.53 -5.37
CA GLU A 888 69.85 -19.23 -6.61
C GLU A 888 68.66 -19.98 -7.23
N SER A 889 68.51 -19.87 -8.55
CA SER A 889 67.44 -20.55 -9.31
C SER A 889 68.03 -21.44 -10.39
N SER A 890 67.74 -22.74 -10.35
CA SER A 890 68.17 -23.70 -11.37
C SER A 890 67.28 -23.73 -12.62
N ASN A 891 66.19 -22.95 -12.64
CA ASN A 891 65.32 -22.84 -13.80
C ASN A 891 65.93 -21.88 -14.83
N THR A 892 65.84 -22.21 -16.13
CA THR A 892 66.29 -21.32 -17.20
C THR A 892 65.51 -20.01 -17.22
N TYR A 893 64.30 -19.97 -16.64
CA TYR A 893 63.49 -18.77 -16.45
C TYR A 893 63.59 -18.19 -15.04
N LEU A 894 63.66 -16.87 -14.93
CA LEU A 894 63.66 -16.11 -13.67
C LEU A 894 62.72 -14.90 -13.77
N ASN A 895 61.69 -14.81 -12.93
CA ASN A 895 60.86 -13.62 -12.80
C ASN A 895 61.42 -12.75 -11.66
N TYR A 896 61.84 -11.52 -11.97
CA TYR A 896 62.57 -10.64 -11.06
C TYR A 896 61.81 -9.33 -10.83
N ASN A 897 61.57 -8.99 -9.56
CA ASN A 897 60.94 -7.73 -9.15
C ASN A 897 62.02 -6.66 -8.90
N ILE A 898 61.88 -5.50 -9.54
CA ILE A 898 62.84 -4.40 -9.44
C ILE A 898 62.45 -3.51 -8.27
N ILE A 899 63.25 -3.55 -7.21
CA ILE A 899 63.00 -2.80 -5.98
C ILE A 899 64.15 -1.85 -5.66
N GLN A 900 65.33 -2.14 -6.21
CA GLN A 900 66.57 -1.39 -6.05
C GLN A 900 67.60 -1.91 -7.06
N ASN A 901 68.78 -1.29 -7.11
CA ASN A 901 69.89 -1.74 -7.94
C ASN A 901 70.36 -3.16 -7.58
N ASP A 902 70.61 -4.03 -8.58
CA ASP A 902 71.09 -5.41 -8.38
C ASP A 902 71.98 -5.91 -9.55
N THR A 903 72.67 -7.03 -9.35
CA THR A 903 73.45 -7.76 -10.36
C THR A 903 72.97 -9.20 -10.48
N ILE A 904 72.58 -9.61 -11.69
CA ILE A 904 72.03 -10.95 -12.01
C ILE A 904 72.96 -11.70 -12.96
N LYS A 905 73.33 -12.95 -12.62
CA LYS A 905 74.26 -13.80 -13.37
C LYS A 905 73.63 -15.11 -13.82
N ALA A 906 73.91 -15.55 -15.05
CA ALA A 906 73.59 -16.89 -15.56
C ALA A 906 74.84 -17.79 -15.57
N ILE A 907 74.79 -18.93 -14.88
CA ILE A 907 75.90 -19.88 -14.72
C ILE A 907 75.71 -21.12 -15.61
N PHE A 908 76.77 -21.60 -16.25
CA PHE A 908 76.76 -22.76 -17.15
C PHE A 908 77.92 -23.76 -16.87
N GLU A 909 77.77 -25.01 -17.31
CA GLU A 909 78.77 -26.09 -17.18
C GLU A 909 78.89 -26.99 -18.43
N ILE A 910 79.97 -27.76 -18.59
CA ILE A 910 80.24 -28.59 -19.79
C ILE A 910 79.28 -29.80 -19.89
N LYS A 911 78.81 -30.12 -21.11
CA LYS A 911 77.93 -31.27 -21.41
C LYS A 911 78.74 -32.51 -21.84
N GLU A 912 78.56 -33.67 -21.17
CA GLU A 912 79.22 -34.95 -21.53
C GLU A 912 78.54 -35.70 -22.70
N LEU A 913 79.25 -36.68 -23.30
CA LEU A 913 78.77 -37.49 -24.44
C LEU A 913 77.84 -38.62 -23.95
N ASP A 914 76.59 -38.61 -24.41
CA ASP A 914 75.62 -39.67 -24.14
C ASP A 914 75.80 -40.86 -25.11
N VAL A 915 75.90 -42.09 -24.57
CA VAL A 915 76.08 -43.33 -25.34
C VAL A 915 75.08 -44.40 -24.88
N TYR A 916 74.35 -44.99 -25.83
CA TYR A 916 73.46 -46.12 -25.62
C TYR A 916 74.00 -47.39 -26.27
N ILE A 917 73.90 -48.54 -25.59
CA ILE A 917 74.35 -49.84 -26.10
C ILE A 917 73.13 -50.77 -26.23
N PRO A 918 72.77 -51.22 -27.44
CA PRO A 918 71.68 -52.18 -27.62
C PRO A 918 71.93 -53.50 -26.87
N ASN A 919 70.87 -54.20 -26.47
CA ASN A 919 70.94 -55.48 -25.75
C ASN A 919 70.43 -56.68 -26.57
N SER A 920 69.88 -56.44 -27.76
CA SER A 920 69.63 -57.46 -28.79
C SER A 920 69.68 -56.84 -30.19
N PHE A 921 69.93 -57.66 -31.20
CA PHE A 921 69.84 -57.26 -32.62
C PHE A 921 69.41 -58.46 -33.48
N SER A 922 68.83 -58.18 -34.65
CA SER A 922 68.21 -59.18 -35.53
C SER A 922 68.63 -58.97 -36.98
N PRO A 923 69.68 -59.66 -37.47
CA PRO A 923 70.16 -59.53 -38.85
C PRO A 923 69.25 -60.26 -39.84
N ASN A 924 68.05 -59.72 -40.07
CA ASN A 924 67.02 -60.27 -40.96
C ASN A 924 66.99 -59.57 -42.35
N GLY A 925 67.80 -58.51 -42.54
CA GLY A 925 67.96 -57.78 -43.80
C GLY A 925 66.89 -56.72 -44.06
N ASP A 926 66.13 -56.30 -43.05
CA ASP A 926 65.13 -55.22 -43.16
C ASP A 926 65.72 -53.80 -42.98
N ASN A 927 67.05 -53.70 -42.78
CA ASN A 927 67.83 -52.52 -42.43
C ASN A 927 67.54 -51.95 -41.03
N ILE A 928 66.84 -52.69 -40.17
CA ILE A 928 66.47 -52.30 -38.82
C ILE A 928 67.11 -53.27 -37.81
N ASN A 929 68.03 -52.76 -37.00
CA ASN A 929 68.77 -53.55 -36.01
C ASN A 929 69.51 -54.76 -36.62
N ASP A 930 69.92 -54.67 -37.89
CA ASP A 930 70.70 -55.72 -38.55
C ASP A 930 72.15 -55.80 -38.05
N MET A 931 72.63 -54.76 -37.38
CA MET A 931 73.97 -54.70 -36.80
C MET A 931 73.92 -54.30 -35.34
N PHE A 932 74.71 -54.98 -34.52
CA PHE A 932 75.01 -54.53 -33.17
C PHE A 932 76.11 -53.47 -33.18
N ILE A 933 75.75 -52.25 -32.77
CA ILE A 933 76.63 -51.08 -32.68
C ILE A 933 76.12 -50.10 -31.61
N PRO A 934 76.98 -49.38 -30.89
CA PRO A 934 76.56 -48.29 -29.99
C PRO A 934 75.85 -47.18 -30.73
N ILE A 935 74.87 -46.56 -30.08
CA ILE A 935 74.16 -45.39 -30.59
C ILE A 935 74.61 -44.17 -29.76
N CYS A 936 75.29 -43.24 -30.40
CA CYS A 936 75.73 -41.96 -29.82
C CYS A 936 75.96 -40.93 -30.94
N ASP A 937 76.22 -39.67 -30.59
CA ASP A 937 76.69 -38.69 -31.58
C ASP A 937 78.13 -38.98 -31.99
N TYR A 938 78.29 -39.68 -33.12
CA TYR A 938 79.58 -40.12 -33.64
C TYR A 938 80.56 -38.98 -33.92
N ASN A 939 80.10 -37.75 -34.20
CA ASN A 939 80.98 -36.60 -34.43
C ASN A 939 81.76 -36.18 -33.16
N ASN A 940 81.21 -36.56 -32.01
CA ASN A 940 81.77 -36.29 -30.70
C ASN A 940 82.48 -37.50 -30.09
N VAL A 941 82.74 -38.55 -30.89
CA VAL A 941 83.59 -39.68 -30.53
C VAL A 941 85.00 -39.46 -31.05
N LYS A 942 85.98 -39.48 -30.15
CA LYS A 942 87.40 -39.33 -30.46
C LYS A 942 88.09 -40.66 -30.73
N TYR A 943 87.70 -41.73 -30.02
CA TYR A 943 88.29 -43.07 -30.16
C TYR A 943 87.25 -44.15 -29.82
N PHE A 944 87.27 -45.28 -30.53
CA PHE A 944 86.31 -46.37 -30.37
C PHE A 944 86.98 -47.74 -30.51
N GLU A 945 86.62 -48.69 -29.64
CA GLU A 945 86.92 -50.11 -29.79
C GLU A 945 85.75 -50.97 -29.31
N MET A 946 85.48 -52.08 -30.00
CA MET A 946 84.46 -53.08 -29.68
C MET A 946 84.99 -54.49 -29.90
N TYR A 947 84.73 -55.38 -28.95
CA TYR A 947 85.09 -56.80 -28.99
C TYR A 947 83.88 -57.64 -28.59
N ILE A 948 83.63 -58.75 -29.29
CA ILE A 948 82.51 -59.67 -29.06
C ILE A 948 83.03 -61.11 -28.99
N TYR A 949 82.57 -61.84 -27.98
CA TYR A 949 83.01 -63.18 -27.63
C TYR A 949 81.82 -64.16 -27.59
N ASP A 950 82.05 -65.41 -27.99
CA ASP A 950 81.11 -66.50 -27.76
C ASP A 950 81.05 -66.91 -26.27
N LYS A 951 80.09 -67.78 -25.92
CA LYS A 951 79.91 -68.25 -24.54
C LYS A 951 81.09 -69.03 -23.95
N TRP A 952 82.05 -69.44 -24.77
CA TRP A 952 83.27 -70.11 -24.35
C TRP A 952 84.45 -69.14 -24.23
N GLY A 953 84.21 -67.84 -24.48
CA GLY A 953 85.22 -66.79 -24.40
C GLY A 953 86.07 -66.66 -25.66
N LYS A 954 85.69 -67.29 -26.78
CA LYS A 954 86.40 -67.15 -28.06
C LYS A 954 85.96 -65.84 -28.72
N LEU A 955 86.91 -65.00 -29.14
CA LEU A 955 86.61 -63.79 -29.90
C LEU A 955 86.00 -64.16 -31.26
N ILE A 956 84.84 -63.59 -31.56
CA ILE A 956 84.11 -63.83 -32.82
C ILE A 956 83.98 -62.57 -33.68
N PHE A 957 84.06 -61.38 -33.07
CA PHE A 957 84.07 -60.11 -33.80
C PHE A 957 84.86 -59.05 -33.03
N ASN A 958 85.55 -58.18 -33.74
CA ASN A 958 86.13 -56.96 -33.18
C ASN A 958 86.11 -55.82 -34.21
N SER A 959 86.01 -54.58 -33.72
CA SER A 959 86.04 -53.36 -34.53
C SER A 959 86.68 -52.21 -33.76
N ASN A 960 87.47 -51.38 -34.43
CA ASN A 960 87.99 -50.10 -33.94
C ASN A 960 87.35 -48.90 -34.66
N ASN A 961 86.31 -49.15 -35.46
CA ASN A 961 85.57 -48.13 -36.19
C ASN A 961 84.11 -48.15 -35.74
N ILE A 962 83.62 -47.03 -35.21
CA ILE A 962 82.28 -46.91 -34.65
C ILE A 962 81.17 -47.01 -35.70
N TYR A 963 81.50 -46.98 -36.99
CA TYR A 963 80.53 -47.22 -38.07
C TYR A 963 80.43 -48.69 -38.49
N ASN A 964 81.31 -49.55 -37.97
CA ASN A 964 81.36 -50.97 -38.31
C ASN A 964 80.83 -51.81 -37.13
N GLY A 965 79.57 -52.19 -37.20
CA GLY A 965 78.89 -53.06 -36.24
C GLY A 965 79.05 -54.55 -36.55
N TRP A 966 78.61 -55.42 -35.63
CA TRP A 966 78.58 -56.86 -35.87
C TRP A 966 77.22 -57.30 -36.40
N ASP A 967 77.20 -58.00 -37.54
CA ASP A 967 75.99 -58.47 -38.23
C ASP A 967 75.66 -59.95 -37.95
N GLY A 968 76.40 -60.60 -37.04
CA GLY A 968 76.21 -62.02 -36.72
C GLY A 968 76.96 -63.01 -37.64
N SER A 969 77.69 -62.57 -38.67
CA SER A 969 78.27 -63.48 -39.68
C SER A 969 79.74 -63.90 -39.43
N ASN A 970 79.96 -65.10 -38.85
CA ASN A 970 81.16 -65.95 -39.10
C ASN A 970 81.13 -67.29 -38.33
N SER A 971 81.29 -68.40 -39.06
CA SER A 971 81.53 -69.81 -38.65
C SER A 971 80.33 -70.68 -38.20
N ASP A 972 79.81 -71.46 -39.14
CA ASP A 972 79.19 -72.80 -39.04
C ASP A 972 78.32 -73.15 -37.82
N ILE A 973 77.41 -72.24 -37.42
CA ILE A 973 76.03 -72.48 -36.94
C ILE A 973 75.53 -71.16 -36.35
N LEU A 974 74.65 -70.45 -37.06
CA LEU A 974 73.90 -69.32 -36.52
C LEU A 974 72.88 -69.88 -35.51
N LYS A 975 73.11 -69.65 -34.23
CA LYS A 975 72.20 -70.03 -33.14
C LYS A 975 71.83 -68.78 -32.36
N ASN A 976 70.54 -68.65 -32.08
CA ASN A 976 70.00 -67.71 -31.11
C ASN A 976 70.66 -67.99 -29.76
N ASP A 977 71.65 -67.16 -29.40
CA ASP A 977 72.48 -67.31 -28.21
C ASP A 977 72.99 -65.93 -27.75
N TYR A 978 73.49 -65.88 -26.53
CA TYR A 978 74.09 -64.68 -25.96
C TYR A 978 75.59 -64.62 -26.23
N TYR A 979 76.05 -63.41 -26.55
CA TYR A 979 77.44 -63.09 -26.79
C TYR A 979 77.88 -61.98 -25.84
N SER A 980 79.10 -62.06 -25.32
CA SER A 980 79.61 -61.01 -24.42
C SER A 980 80.34 -59.94 -25.22
N TYR A 981 80.16 -58.67 -24.87
CA TYR A 981 80.87 -57.55 -25.51
C TYR A 981 81.64 -56.67 -24.52
N ILE A 982 82.69 -56.03 -25.04
CA ILE A 982 83.42 -54.94 -24.39
C ILE A 982 83.56 -53.80 -25.39
N ILE A 983 83.14 -52.60 -25.00
CA ILE A 983 83.15 -51.39 -25.84
C ILE A 983 83.81 -50.24 -25.08
N ASN A 984 84.78 -49.57 -25.70
CA ASN A 984 85.43 -48.37 -25.17
C ASN A 984 85.19 -47.19 -26.12
N ILE A 985 84.70 -46.06 -25.59
CA ILE A 985 84.45 -44.82 -26.34
C ILE A 985 85.11 -43.64 -25.62
N THR A 986 85.92 -42.84 -26.32
CA THR A 986 86.46 -41.58 -25.75
C THR A 986 85.68 -40.38 -26.28
N SER A 987 85.15 -39.53 -25.40
CA SER A 987 84.44 -38.30 -25.79
C SER A 987 85.42 -37.26 -26.33
N LYS A 988 85.07 -36.61 -27.45
CA LYS A 988 85.81 -35.48 -28.02
C LYS A 988 85.59 -34.18 -27.24
N ILE A 989 84.44 -34.04 -26.58
CA ILE A 989 84.07 -32.83 -25.80
C ILE A 989 84.76 -32.84 -24.43
N SER A 990 84.72 -33.96 -23.70
CA SER A 990 85.26 -34.05 -22.34
C SER A 990 86.61 -34.78 -22.24
N ASN A 991 87.10 -35.42 -23.31
CA ASN A 991 88.27 -36.31 -23.32
C ASN A 991 88.20 -37.52 -22.35
N LYS A 992 87.05 -37.79 -21.71
CA LYS A 992 86.87 -38.96 -20.83
C LYS A 992 86.66 -40.25 -21.63
N ILE A 993 87.18 -41.36 -21.10
CA ILE A 993 86.97 -42.71 -21.64
C ILE A 993 85.76 -43.34 -20.93
N LEU A 994 84.76 -43.75 -21.72
CA LEU A 994 83.57 -44.47 -21.31
C LEU A 994 83.71 -45.95 -21.71
N THR A 995 83.68 -46.86 -20.73
CA THR A 995 83.82 -48.30 -20.96
C THR A 995 82.51 -49.02 -20.62
N TYR A 996 82.01 -49.80 -21.57
CA TYR A 996 80.79 -50.60 -21.46
C TYR A 996 81.11 -52.08 -21.61
N LYS A 997 80.51 -52.92 -20.77
CA LYS A 997 80.64 -54.39 -20.82
C LYS A 997 79.27 -55.00 -20.59
N GLY A 998 78.92 -56.04 -21.35
CA GLY A 998 77.61 -56.66 -21.23
C GLY A 998 77.45 -57.88 -22.12
N ASN A 999 76.22 -58.36 -22.24
CA ASN A 999 75.84 -59.41 -23.16
C ASN A 999 74.86 -58.86 -24.20
N ILE A 1000 74.99 -59.31 -25.43
CA ILE A 1000 74.11 -59.02 -26.56
C ILE A 1000 73.43 -60.33 -26.98
N PHE A 1001 72.12 -60.30 -27.16
CA PHE A 1001 71.39 -61.45 -27.70
C PHE A 1001 71.25 -61.32 -29.22
N LEU A 1002 71.73 -62.32 -29.96
CA LEU A 1002 71.52 -62.42 -31.41
C LEU A 1002 70.20 -63.15 -31.66
N ILE A 1003 69.29 -62.50 -32.38
CA ILE A 1003 67.97 -63.06 -32.75
C ILE A 1003 67.97 -63.32 -34.25
N HIS A 1004 67.93 -64.59 -34.64
CA HIS A 1004 67.85 -65.05 -36.02
C HIS A 1004 66.44 -65.51 -36.41
#